data_AF-A0A834H131-F1
#
_entry.id   AF-A0A834H131-F1
#
_cell.length_a   1.000
_cell.length_b   1.000
_cell.length_c   1.000
_cell.angle_alpha   90.00
_cell.angle_beta   90.00
_cell.angle_gamma   90.00
#
_symmetry.space_group_name_H-M   'P 1'
#
loop_
_entity.id
_entity.type
_entity.pdbx_description
1 polymer ?
#
loop_
_entity_poly.entity_id
_entity_poly.type
_entity_poly.pdbx_seq_one_letter_code
_entity_poly.pdbx_strand_id
1 'polypeptide(L)'
;MFFSGDSSARKRVDLGGRSSKERDRLKLVEQTRLERNRRHWVRTQNSAAIKIQKCFRGRKAVEAEHLRVREQFFMTYGKHCQHVDRRCFRPDSDFLRQLLFFFNPQNHADFSALVETCRLLQQFGRESGDILSLFAGIDYSSSSALVDYRMKQLAYACIWAVHHNRNQLLDQLFLTSDKSSTSTILLLESVVMLIDPRLPWSCKIVGYLLQRNTYNLLREIILTGKERTRLQDSVGKISSLESVLALLISHVGQGSCVCPNIDPRWSFSSQILTIPFLWKLFPYLKEVFATRGLNEHYIHQMALCVQNHANVLPNDVSSQYPSYACLLGNLLETAGVAFSQPDCSFDTRSVGLVCLELACHFGERWIREDFGLEDRLVGLRRCGTLWHYMVRVKARSLRYAICNADVGTTKFYFGWAIKFASNKAIDFAAVATFLLEALPPIQASNRESKENFLVDEDEIMVSDEEIEKGLNRDLELQISNAIDSRFLLQLTSVLFGGISPVNGSHKEGPHGADVVAVGAACAFLHVTLNILPLERTMTVLAYRTELVPVLWKFMKQCHENQKWSALSGHLTYLPADAPGWLLPLSVFCPVYKHMLTIVDNEEFYEQEKPLSLKDIKCLIVILRQALWQLLWVNPIASPNLSKSTADVFSLKRHPLEFIQHRVSIVASDLLSQLQDWNNRRQFTPPSDFHADGVNDHFISQAMIENTRAHEILQHAPFLVPFTSRVKIFASQLAAVRQRDGSHAVLTRNRFRIRRDHILEDAFSQLNALSEEDLRGPIRVTFVNEFGVEEAGIDGGGIFKDFMENITRAAFDVQYGLFKETADHLLYPNPGSLMVHEQHLQYFHFLGTVLAKAMFEGILVDIPFATFFLSKLKQKHNYLNDLPSLDPELYRHLIFLKRYEGDIAELELYFVIENNEYGEQTEEELLPRGKSTRVTNEKVITYIHLIANHRLNFQIRQQSSHFLRGFQQLIQKDWIDMFNEHELQLLIAGSMEGFDVKDLRAHTNYAGGYHSDHYVIDMFWAVLSNFSRENQMKFLKFVTGCSRGPLLGFKYLEPLFCIQRAAGNASEEALDRLPTSATCMNLLKLPPYRSKEQLEQKLLYAINADAGFDLS
;
A
#
# COMPACT_ATOMS: atom_id res chain seq x y z
N MET A 1 -43.19 -37.07 57.27
CA MET A 1 -42.92 -37.87 58.47
C MET A 1 -41.83 -37.18 59.27
N PHE A 2 -42.13 -36.94 60.56
CA PHE A 2 -41.26 -36.80 61.73
C PHE A 2 -39.93 -36.03 61.64
N PHE A 3 -39.94 -34.86 62.27
CA PHE A 3 -38.80 -34.33 63.02
C PHE A 3 -38.61 -35.22 64.27
N SER A 4 -37.45 -35.86 64.40
CA SER A 4 -36.96 -36.38 65.67
C SER A 4 -35.73 -35.55 66.05
N GLY A 5 -35.92 -34.70 67.05
CA GLY A 5 -34.82 -33.98 67.68
C GLY A 5 -33.94 -34.94 68.46
N ASP A 6 -32.63 -34.71 68.38
CA ASP A 6 -31.71 -35.09 69.43
C ASP A 6 -30.86 -33.88 69.81
N SER A 7 -30.69 -33.74 71.11
CA SER A 7 -30.10 -32.59 71.77
C SER A 7 -28.68 -32.89 72.22
N SER A 8 -27.85 -31.85 72.15
CA SER A 8 -26.60 -31.70 72.90
C SER A 8 -25.38 -32.49 72.38
N ALA A 9 -24.42 -31.72 71.86
CA ALA A 9 -23.05 -31.76 72.34
C ALA A 9 -22.44 -30.36 72.21
N ARG A 10 -22.54 -29.57 73.28
CA ARG A 10 -21.80 -28.30 73.40
C ARG A 10 -20.31 -28.65 73.49
N LYS A 11 -19.56 -28.55 72.39
CA LYS A 11 -18.08 -28.57 72.47
C LYS A 11 -17.60 -27.20 72.95
N ARG A 12 -16.81 -27.21 74.04
CA ARG A 12 -16.05 -26.10 74.60
C ARG A 12 -15.36 -25.31 73.48
N VAL A 13 -15.60 -24.00 73.43
CA VAL A 13 -14.79 -23.07 72.65
C VAL A 13 -13.65 -22.62 73.56
N ASP A 14 -12.44 -23.03 73.20
CA ASP A 14 -11.20 -22.55 73.82
C ASP A 14 -10.89 -21.17 73.23
N LEU A 15 -10.84 -20.13 74.08
CA LEU A 15 -10.58 -18.74 73.69
C LEU A 15 -9.11 -18.37 73.96
N GLY A 16 -8.19 -19.21 73.48
CA GLY A 16 -6.76 -19.00 73.69
C GLY A 16 -5.93 -19.26 72.43
N GLY A 17 -5.46 -18.19 71.78
CA GLY A 17 -4.16 -18.21 71.12
C GLY A 17 -4.08 -17.97 69.61
N ARG A 18 -3.41 -16.86 69.28
CA ARG A 18 -2.46 -16.66 68.16
C ARG A 18 -2.99 -16.57 66.72
N SER A 19 -3.21 -15.32 66.30
CA SER A 19 -2.60 -14.65 65.13
C SER A 19 -1.94 -15.55 64.05
N SER A 20 -2.75 -16.24 63.24
CA SER A 20 -2.36 -16.73 61.91
C SER A 20 -3.55 -16.95 60.94
N LYS A 21 -4.76 -16.48 61.30
CA LYS A 21 -6.02 -16.90 60.65
C LYS A 21 -6.59 -15.96 59.57
N GLU A 22 -5.85 -14.98 59.07
CA GLU A 22 -6.32 -14.17 57.93
C GLU A 22 -6.42 -15.01 56.64
N ARG A 23 -5.44 -15.91 56.42
CA ARG A 23 -5.46 -16.87 55.29
C ARG A 23 -6.60 -17.89 55.39
N ASP A 24 -6.97 -18.31 56.60
CA ASP A 24 -8.06 -19.27 56.81
C ASP A 24 -9.45 -18.64 56.69
N ARG A 25 -9.61 -17.36 57.07
CA ARG A 25 -10.86 -16.62 56.84
C ARG A 25 -11.13 -16.43 55.34
N LEU A 26 -10.10 -16.06 54.57
CA LEU A 26 -10.22 -15.95 53.11
C LEU A 26 -10.53 -17.30 52.47
N LYS A 27 -9.86 -18.39 52.87
CA LYS A 27 -10.19 -19.74 52.40
C LYS A 27 -11.61 -20.17 52.77
N LEU A 28 -12.08 -19.85 53.97
CA LEU A 28 -13.45 -20.16 54.41
C LEU A 28 -14.48 -19.34 53.62
N VAL A 29 -14.21 -18.06 53.36
CA VAL A 29 -15.05 -17.19 52.52
C VAL A 29 -15.09 -17.69 51.08
N GLU A 30 -13.95 -18.07 50.53
CA GLU A 30 -13.83 -18.67 49.18
C GLU A 30 -14.61 -19.99 49.10
N GLN A 31 -14.46 -20.88 50.07
CA GLN A 31 -15.23 -22.13 50.14
C GLN A 31 -16.74 -21.87 50.28
N THR A 32 -17.14 -20.89 51.09
CA THR A 32 -18.55 -20.51 51.24
C THR A 32 -19.11 -19.90 49.95
N ARG A 33 -18.28 -19.14 49.21
CA ARG A 33 -18.61 -18.58 47.89
C ARG A 33 -18.74 -19.67 46.84
N LEU A 34 -17.80 -20.62 46.79
CA LEU A 34 -17.83 -21.78 45.90
C LEU A 34 -19.07 -22.65 46.16
N GLU A 35 -19.41 -22.91 47.43
CA GLU A 35 -20.60 -23.67 47.80
C GLU A 35 -21.90 -22.89 47.49
N ARG A 36 -21.94 -21.56 47.67
CA ARG A 36 -23.05 -20.72 47.20
C ARG A 36 -23.21 -20.77 45.68
N ASN A 37 -22.12 -20.66 44.94
CA ASN A 37 -22.11 -20.75 43.48
C ASN A 37 -22.58 -22.12 43.01
N ARG A 38 -22.15 -23.20 43.68
CA ARG A 38 -22.61 -24.57 43.40
C ARG A 38 -24.11 -24.71 43.63
N ARG A 39 -24.65 -24.22 44.75
CA ARG A 39 -26.09 -24.24 45.03
C ARG A 39 -26.88 -23.38 44.05
N HIS A 40 -26.35 -22.21 43.67
CA HIS A 40 -26.95 -21.37 42.65
C HIS A 40 -27.01 -22.10 41.31
N TRP A 41 -25.90 -22.72 40.88
CA TRP A 41 -25.82 -23.50 39.65
C TRP A 41 -26.83 -24.65 39.62
N VAL A 42 -26.95 -25.42 40.72
CA VAL A 42 -27.96 -26.50 40.84
C VAL A 42 -29.38 -25.94 40.75
N ARG A 43 -29.67 -24.78 41.36
CA ARG A 43 -30.99 -24.12 41.23
C ARG A 43 -31.25 -23.66 39.81
N THR A 44 -30.25 -23.09 39.14
CA THR A 44 -30.35 -22.69 37.73
C THR A 44 -30.59 -23.91 36.84
N GLN A 45 -29.90 -25.02 37.06
CA GLN A 45 -30.11 -26.28 36.34
C GLN A 45 -31.52 -26.83 36.57
N ASN A 46 -32.00 -26.89 37.81
CA ASN A 46 -33.35 -27.38 38.11
C ASN A 46 -34.43 -26.46 37.54
N SER A 47 -34.24 -25.15 37.63
CA SER A 47 -35.12 -24.15 37.00
C SER A 47 -35.14 -24.30 35.47
N ALA A 48 -33.98 -24.51 34.85
CA ALA A 48 -33.86 -24.78 33.42
C ALA A 48 -34.57 -26.10 33.05
N ALA A 49 -34.35 -27.18 33.80
CA ALA A 49 -35.00 -28.47 33.59
C ALA A 49 -36.54 -28.37 33.65
N ILE A 50 -37.09 -27.65 34.64
CA ILE A 50 -38.54 -27.41 34.74
C ILE A 50 -39.05 -26.60 33.54
N LYS A 51 -38.32 -25.57 33.11
CA LYS A 51 -38.67 -24.79 31.90
C LYS A 51 -38.66 -25.66 30.65
N ILE A 52 -37.66 -26.53 30.49
CA ILE A 52 -37.55 -27.48 29.37
C ILE A 52 -38.73 -28.46 29.40
N GLN A 53 -39.04 -29.04 30.55
CA GLN A 53 -40.17 -29.98 30.71
C GLN A 53 -41.52 -29.32 30.43
N LYS A 54 -41.76 -28.09 30.92
CA LYS A 54 -42.98 -27.33 30.62
C LYS A 54 -43.10 -27.03 29.12
N CYS A 55 -42.01 -26.62 28.48
CA CYS A 55 -41.96 -26.38 27.04
C CYS A 55 -42.24 -27.67 26.24
N PHE A 56 -41.65 -28.80 26.63
CA PHE A 56 -41.86 -30.09 25.98
C PHE A 56 -43.32 -30.57 26.08
N ARG A 57 -43.91 -30.49 27.28
CA ARG A 57 -45.35 -30.81 27.49
C ARG A 57 -46.25 -29.90 26.66
N GLY A 58 -45.94 -28.60 26.61
CA GLY A 58 -46.65 -27.63 25.78
C GLY A 58 -46.57 -27.95 24.29
N ARG A 59 -45.36 -28.26 23.77
CA ARG A 59 -45.18 -28.66 22.36
C ARG A 59 -45.97 -29.92 22.01
N LYS A 60 -45.94 -30.93 22.88
CA LYS A 60 -46.71 -32.17 22.66
C LYS A 60 -48.22 -31.94 22.62
N ALA A 61 -48.74 -31.04 23.45
CA ALA A 61 -50.15 -30.66 23.43
C ALA A 61 -50.54 -29.91 22.15
N VAL A 62 -49.69 -28.98 21.69
CA VAL A 62 -49.87 -28.24 20.43
C VAL A 62 -49.82 -29.19 19.23
N GLU A 63 -48.89 -30.14 19.21
CA GLU A 63 -48.75 -31.12 18.13
C GLU A 63 -49.97 -32.05 18.01
N ALA A 64 -50.54 -32.49 19.14
CA ALA A 64 -51.80 -33.23 19.15
C ALA A 64 -52.97 -32.40 18.58
N GLU A 65 -53.02 -31.11 18.90
CA GLU A 65 -54.06 -30.21 18.39
C GLU A 65 -53.86 -29.88 16.89
N HIS A 66 -52.60 -29.75 16.43
CA HIS A 66 -52.29 -29.59 15.01
C HIS A 66 -52.83 -30.76 14.18
N LEU A 67 -52.63 -32.00 14.63
CA LEU A 67 -53.16 -33.20 13.96
C LEU A 67 -54.69 -33.17 13.89
N ARG A 68 -55.35 -32.83 15.00
CA ARG A 68 -56.82 -32.76 15.08
C ARG A 68 -57.39 -31.72 14.11
N VAL A 69 -56.83 -30.50 14.10
CA VAL A 69 -57.27 -29.41 13.21
C VAL A 69 -56.97 -29.74 11.75
N ARG A 70 -55.84 -30.40 11.46
CA ARG A 70 -55.45 -30.84 10.13
C ARG A 70 -56.42 -31.86 9.53
N GLU A 71 -56.83 -32.86 10.32
CA GLU A 71 -57.84 -33.84 9.90
C GLU A 71 -59.19 -33.16 9.60
N GLN A 72 -59.62 -32.26 10.49
CA GLN A 72 -60.85 -31.49 10.32
C GLN A 72 -60.81 -30.61 9.06
N PHE A 73 -59.67 -29.97 8.78
CA PHE A 73 -59.47 -29.16 7.59
C PHE A 73 -59.62 -29.98 6.32
N PHE A 74 -58.94 -31.13 6.23
CA PHE A 74 -59.01 -31.98 5.03
C PHE A 74 -60.37 -32.64 4.83
N MET A 75 -61.13 -32.90 5.91
CA MET A 75 -62.52 -33.35 5.81
C MET A 75 -63.46 -32.26 5.29
N THR A 76 -63.19 -31.00 5.62
CA THR A 76 -64.08 -29.86 5.28
C THR A 76 -63.78 -29.29 3.90
N TYR A 77 -62.50 -29.14 3.53
CA TYR A 77 -62.06 -28.42 2.31
C TYR A 77 -61.40 -29.33 1.25
N GLY A 78 -61.14 -30.60 1.59
CA GLY A 78 -60.51 -31.57 0.71
C GLY A 78 -58.98 -31.50 0.68
N LYS A 79 -58.33 -32.62 0.33
CA LYS A 79 -56.86 -32.76 0.30
C LYS A 79 -56.13 -31.85 -0.69
N HIS A 80 -56.81 -31.42 -1.75
CA HIS A 80 -56.30 -30.49 -2.75
C HIS A 80 -57.13 -29.20 -2.84
N CYS A 81 -57.79 -28.81 -1.73
CA CYS A 81 -58.61 -27.59 -1.69
C CYS A 81 -59.75 -27.55 -2.73
N GLN A 82 -60.31 -28.72 -3.06
CA GLN A 82 -61.34 -28.88 -4.11
C GLN A 82 -62.70 -28.25 -3.74
N HIS A 83 -62.94 -27.99 -2.45
CA HIS A 83 -64.18 -27.41 -1.93
C HIS A 83 -64.00 -25.96 -1.42
N VAL A 84 -63.03 -25.23 -1.97
CA VAL A 84 -62.68 -23.87 -1.54
C VAL A 84 -63.23 -22.85 -2.52
N ASP A 85 -64.17 -22.03 -2.06
CA ASP A 85 -64.76 -20.93 -2.83
C ASP A 85 -64.17 -19.57 -2.41
N ARG A 86 -64.44 -18.52 -3.20
CA ARG A 86 -64.03 -17.12 -2.92
C ARG A 86 -64.37 -16.67 -1.48
N ARG A 87 -65.47 -17.15 -0.90
CA ARG A 87 -65.91 -16.79 0.46
C ARG A 87 -65.00 -17.35 1.57
N CYS A 88 -64.20 -18.37 1.28
CA CYS A 88 -63.27 -19.00 2.23
C CYS A 88 -62.04 -18.12 2.56
N PHE A 89 -61.74 -17.10 1.75
CA PHE A 89 -60.64 -16.17 2.02
C PHE A 89 -61.05 -14.98 2.92
N ARG A 90 -62.35 -14.84 3.22
CA ARG A 90 -62.88 -13.76 4.06
C ARG A 90 -62.52 -13.94 5.55
N PRO A 91 -62.60 -12.87 6.37
CA PRO A 91 -62.26 -12.94 7.79
C PRO A 91 -63.13 -13.96 8.56
N ASP A 92 -64.39 -14.10 8.14
CA ASP A 92 -65.40 -14.98 8.75
C ASP A 92 -65.16 -16.48 8.51
N SER A 93 -64.27 -16.82 7.56
CA SER A 93 -63.92 -18.22 7.30
C SER A 93 -62.76 -18.69 8.16
N ASP A 94 -62.83 -19.96 8.54
CA ASP A 94 -61.79 -20.67 9.26
C ASP A 94 -60.67 -21.22 8.37
N PHE A 95 -60.86 -21.22 7.04
CA PHE A 95 -59.96 -21.85 6.08
C PHE A 95 -58.49 -21.42 6.24
N LEU A 96 -58.18 -20.12 6.11
CA LEU A 96 -56.81 -19.61 6.26
C LEU A 96 -56.29 -19.76 7.70
N ARG A 97 -57.17 -19.60 8.71
CA ARG A 97 -56.79 -19.74 10.12
C ARG A 97 -56.33 -21.15 10.44
N GLN A 98 -57.09 -22.15 9.99
CA GLN A 98 -56.77 -23.57 10.20
C GLN A 98 -55.53 -23.95 9.40
N LEU A 99 -55.46 -23.61 8.10
CA LEU A 99 -54.31 -23.93 7.24
C LEU A 99 -53.01 -23.38 7.83
N LEU A 100 -52.96 -22.09 8.20
CA LEU A 100 -51.76 -21.45 8.75
C LEU A 100 -51.40 -21.94 10.16
N PHE A 101 -52.34 -22.54 10.89
CA PHE A 101 -52.11 -23.08 12.23
C PHE A 101 -51.35 -24.42 12.19
N PHE A 102 -51.78 -25.36 11.35
CA PHE A 102 -51.14 -26.69 11.30
C PHE A 102 -50.03 -26.82 10.24
N PHE A 103 -49.84 -25.84 9.35
CA PHE A 103 -48.93 -25.93 8.21
C PHE A 103 -47.51 -26.39 8.58
N ASN A 104 -47.07 -27.49 7.97
CA ASN A 104 -45.70 -27.98 8.07
C ASN A 104 -45.14 -28.31 6.67
N PRO A 105 -44.06 -27.66 6.22
CA PRO A 105 -43.49 -27.82 4.88
C PRO A 105 -42.80 -29.16 4.67
N GLN A 106 -42.51 -29.92 5.74
CA GLN A 106 -42.03 -31.31 5.65
C GLN A 106 -43.11 -32.26 5.15
N ASN A 107 -44.38 -31.90 5.33
CA ASN A 107 -45.50 -32.75 4.98
C ASN A 107 -46.00 -32.41 3.56
N HIS A 108 -45.87 -33.38 2.64
CA HIS A 108 -46.23 -33.20 1.25
C HIS A 108 -47.70 -32.78 1.04
N ALA A 109 -48.62 -33.29 1.87
CA ALA A 109 -50.04 -32.93 1.75
C ALA A 109 -50.30 -31.47 2.16
N ASP A 110 -49.57 -30.96 3.15
CA ASP A 110 -49.73 -29.58 3.64
C ASP A 110 -49.07 -28.61 2.66
N PHE A 111 -47.93 -29.00 2.07
CA PHE A 111 -47.28 -28.27 0.98
C PHE A 111 -48.19 -28.19 -0.26
N SER A 112 -48.79 -29.30 -0.68
CA SER A 112 -49.74 -29.32 -1.82
C SER A 112 -50.96 -28.47 -1.55
N ALA A 113 -51.51 -28.50 -0.34
CA ALA A 113 -52.64 -27.64 0.05
C ALA A 113 -52.29 -26.15 0.00
N LEU A 114 -51.07 -25.76 0.42
CA LEU A 114 -50.60 -24.38 0.30
C LEU A 114 -50.44 -23.95 -1.16
N VAL A 115 -49.84 -24.81 -2.02
CA VAL A 115 -49.67 -24.52 -3.45
C VAL A 115 -51.02 -24.32 -4.15
N GLU A 116 -52.00 -25.18 -3.89
CA GLU A 116 -53.34 -25.04 -4.46
C GLU A 116 -54.09 -23.83 -3.87
N THR A 117 -53.88 -23.50 -2.60
CA THR A 117 -54.39 -22.26 -2.01
C THR A 117 -53.82 -21.02 -2.72
N CYS A 118 -52.52 -21.00 -3.03
CA CYS A 118 -51.87 -19.94 -3.80
C CYS A 118 -52.37 -19.87 -5.25
N ARG A 119 -52.62 -21.02 -5.88
CA ARG A 119 -53.21 -21.11 -7.22
C ARG A 119 -54.61 -20.51 -7.27
N LEU A 120 -55.48 -20.90 -6.35
CA LEU A 120 -56.83 -20.36 -6.21
C LEU A 120 -56.79 -18.86 -5.90
N LEU A 121 -55.87 -18.42 -5.04
CA LEU A 121 -55.66 -16.99 -4.75
C LEU A 121 -55.32 -16.19 -6.00
N GLN A 122 -54.41 -16.68 -6.85
CA GLN A 122 -54.06 -16.03 -8.11
C GLN A 122 -55.23 -16.02 -9.11
N GLN A 123 -55.96 -17.12 -9.22
CA GLN A 123 -57.14 -17.21 -10.08
C GLN A 123 -58.22 -16.19 -9.66
N PHE A 124 -58.60 -16.18 -8.38
CA PHE A 124 -59.60 -15.25 -7.87
C PHE A 124 -59.13 -13.78 -7.88
N GLY A 125 -57.82 -13.56 -7.75
CA GLY A 125 -57.20 -12.24 -7.92
C GLY A 125 -57.37 -11.71 -9.35
N ARG A 126 -57.08 -12.54 -10.37
CA ARG A 126 -57.25 -12.16 -11.79
C ARG A 126 -58.71 -11.94 -12.18
N GLU A 127 -59.64 -12.72 -11.62
CA GLU A 127 -61.07 -12.63 -11.94
C GLU A 127 -61.76 -11.38 -11.36
N SER A 128 -61.28 -10.86 -10.21
CA SER A 128 -61.95 -9.73 -9.53
C SER A 128 -61.27 -8.37 -9.63
N GLY A 129 -60.01 -8.30 -10.04
CA GLY A 129 -59.27 -7.05 -10.17
C GLY A 129 -58.93 -6.31 -8.86
N ASP A 130 -59.57 -6.65 -7.74
CA ASP A 130 -59.31 -6.05 -6.42
C ASP A 130 -59.09 -7.10 -5.32
N ILE A 131 -57.81 -7.27 -4.94
CA ILE A 131 -57.33 -8.20 -3.89
C ILE A 131 -57.84 -7.76 -2.51
N LEU A 132 -58.10 -6.46 -2.28
CA LEU A 132 -58.62 -5.96 -1.01
C LEU A 132 -59.99 -6.55 -0.70
N SER A 133 -60.89 -6.54 -1.68
CA SER A 133 -62.24 -7.11 -1.56
C SER A 133 -62.26 -8.62 -1.24
N LEU A 134 -61.21 -9.36 -1.62
CA LEU A 134 -61.11 -10.80 -1.41
C LEU A 134 -60.91 -11.16 0.07
N PHE A 135 -60.06 -10.40 0.77
CA PHE A 135 -59.68 -10.68 2.16
C PHE A 135 -60.43 -9.83 3.19
N ALA A 136 -60.83 -8.61 2.83
CA ALA A 136 -61.48 -7.67 3.74
C ALA A 136 -63.02 -7.63 3.59
N GLY A 137 -63.57 -8.13 2.47
CA GLY A 137 -64.99 -7.96 2.16
C GLY A 137 -65.32 -6.50 1.83
N ILE A 138 -66.40 -5.95 2.42
CA ILE A 138 -66.89 -4.60 2.13
C ILE A 138 -66.18 -3.53 2.99
N ASP A 139 -65.72 -3.88 4.20
CA ASP A 139 -65.12 -2.93 5.16
C ASP A 139 -63.80 -3.46 5.76
N TYR A 140 -62.67 -2.89 5.32
CA TYR A 140 -61.33 -3.23 5.84
C TYR A 140 -61.07 -2.68 7.26
N SER A 141 -61.68 -1.54 7.63
CA SER A 141 -61.43 -0.87 8.91
C SER A 141 -61.80 -1.73 10.13
N SER A 142 -62.88 -2.51 10.05
CA SER A 142 -63.39 -3.35 11.12
C SER A 142 -62.62 -4.67 11.31
N SER A 143 -61.99 -5.18 10.24
CA SER A 143 -61.30 -6.49 10.22
C SER A 143 -59.77 -6.40 10.04
N SER A 144 -59.23 -5.18 9.93
CA SER A 144 -57.82 -4.89 9.60
C SER A 144 -56.81 -5.71 10.41
N ALA A 145 -56.96 -5.81 11.73
CA ALA A 145 -56.01 -6.53 12.58
C ALA A 145 -55.94 -8.05 12.29
N LEU A 146 -57.09 -8.67 12.01
CA LEU A 146 -57.18 -10.10 11.69
C LEU A 146 -56.64 -10.39 10.29
N VAL A 147 -57.00 -9.55 9.32
CA VAL A 147 -56.52 -9.66 7.93
C VAL A 147 -55.00 -9.47 7.89
N ASP A 148 -54.47 -8.43 8.56
CA ASP A 148 -53.04 -8.19 8.70
C ASP A 148 -52.29 -9.42 9.23
N TYR A 149 -52.80 -10.04 10.29
CA TYR A 149 -52.17 -11.23 10.90
C TYR A 149 -52.16 -12.42 9.92
N ARG A 150 -53.30 -12.70 9.27
CA ARG A 150 -53.41 -13.80 8.30
C ARG A 150 -52.47 -13.60 7.10
N MET A 151 -52.40 -12.38 6.57
CA MET A 151 -51.56 -12.08 5.41
C MET A 151 -50.06 -12.15 5.73
N LYS A 152 -49.65 -11.68 6.92
CA LYS A 152 -48.28 -11.85 7.45
C LYS A 152 -47.85 -13.31 7.51
N GLN A 153 -48.72 -14.15 8.09
CA GLN A 153 -48.46 -15.59 8.23
C GLN A 153 -48.45 -16.30 6.87
N LEU A 154 -49.36 -15.95 5.96
CA LEU A 154 -49.43 -16.55 4.63
C LEU A 154 -48.19 -16.23 3.79
N ALA A 155 -47.75 -14.97 3.77
CA ALA A 155 -46.53 -14.57 3.05
C ALA A 155 -45.29 -15.29 3.61
N TYR A 156 -45.17 -15.41 4.93
CA TYR A 156 -44.07 -16.14 5.57
C TYR A 156 -44.11 -17.64 5.27
N ALA A 157 -45.29 -18.27 5.34
CA ALA A 157 -45.48 -19.69 5.04
C ALA A 157 -45.07 -20.04 3.61
N CYS A 158 -45.36 -19.16 2.62
CA CYS A 158 -44.93 -19.35 1.24
C CYS A 158 -43.41 -19.36 1.10
N ILE A 159 -42.70 -18.39 1.69
CA ILE A 159 -41.23 -18.32 1.61
C ILE A 159 -40.58 -19.48 2.39
N TRP A 160 -41.15 -19.83 3.54
CA TRP A 160 -40.67 -20.95 4.36
C TRP A 160 -40.86 -22.30 3.67
N ALA A 161 -41.96 -22.49 2.94
CA ALA A 161 -42.22 -23.67 2.13
C ALA A 161 -41.20 -23.85 1.00
N VAL A 162 -40.85 -22.75 0.32
CA VAL A 162 -39.82 -22.74 -0.74
C VAL A 162 -38.44 -23.04 -0.14
N HIS A 163 -38.10 -22.46 1.01
CA HIS A 163 -36.81 -22.72 1.68
C HIS A 163 -36.64 -24.18 2.10
N HIS A 164 -37.66 -24.77 2.70
CA HIS A 164 -37.56 -26.14 3.21
C HIS A 164 -37.45 -27.16 2.07
N ASN A 165 -38.17 -26.94 0.98
CA ASN A 165 -38.17 -27.82 -0.20
C ASN A 165 -37.15 -27.40 -1.27
N ARG A 166 -36.22 -26.49 -0.96
CA ARG A 166 -35.27 -25.90 -1.91
C ARG A 166 -34.49 -26.93 -2.73
N ASN A 167 -34.09 -28.05 -2.13
CA ASN A 167 -33.34 -29.12 -2.80
C ASN A 167 -34.19 -29.89 -3.83
N GLN A 168 -35.50 -30.00 -3.62
CA GLN A 168 -36.43 -30.67 -4.54
C GLN A 168 -36.93 -29.72 -5.63
N LEU A 169 -36.95 -28.42 -5.32
CA LEU A 169 -37.43 -27.35 -6.19
C LEU A 169 -36.30 -26.67 -6.99
N LEU A 170 -35.08 -27.21 -6.95
CA LEU A 170 -33.87 -26.60 -7.53
C LEU A 170 -34.03 -26.19 -9.00
N ASP A 171 -34.56 -27.08 -9.83
CA ASP A 171 -34.75 -26.85 -11.26
C ASP A 171 -35.83 -25.78 -11.57
N GLN A 172 -36.57 -25.33 -10.54
CA GLN A 172 -37.75 -24.48 -10.66
C GLN A 172 -37.54 -23.07 -10.09
N LEU A 173 -36.42 -22.79 -9.42
CA LEU A 173 -36.17 -21.52 -8.71
C LEU A 173 -35.81 -20.34 -9.63
N PHE A 174 -35.21 -20.61 -10.80
CA PHE A 174 -34.78 -19.58 -11.77
C PHE A 174 -35.59 -19.59 -13.08
N LEU A 175 -36.66 -20.37 -13.17
CA LEU A 175 -37.53 -20.40 -14.37
C LEU A 175 -38.32 -19.09 -14.51
N THR A 176 -38.40 -18.57 -15.73
CA THR A 176 -39.18 -17.38 -16.07
C THR A 176 -40.69 -17.65 -16.01
N SER A 177 -41.50 -16.65 -15.65
CA SER A 177 -42.96 -16.69 -15.46
C SER A 177 -43.79 -17.15 -16.69
N ASP A 178 -43.16 -17.41 -17.84
CA ASP A 178 -43.84 -17.88 -19.04
C ASP A 178 -44.28 -19.35 -18.91
N LYS A 179 -45.49 -19.53 -18.36
CA LYS A 179 -46.39 -20.68 -18.54
C LYS A 179 -45.94 -22.03 -17.97
N SER A 180 -45.35 -22.07 -16.78
CA SER A 180 -45.24 -23.33 -16.02
C SER A 180 -46.01 -23.21 -14.71
N SER A 181 -46.97 -24.12 -14.50
CA SER A 181 -47.77 -24.24 -13.27
C SER A 181 -46.95 -24.88 -12.15
N THR A 182 -45.80 -24.28 -11.89
CA THR A 182 -44.75 -24.83 -11.06
C THR A 182 -44.95 -24.32 -9.63
N SER A 183 -44.88 -25.22 -8.64
CA SER A 183 -45.20 -24.92 -7.24
C SER A 183 -44.43 -23.72 -6.69
N THR A 184 -43.15 -23.59 -7.06
CA THR A 184 -42.28 -22.46 -6.68
C THR A 184 -42.75 -21.11 -7.22
N ILE A 185 -43.11 -21.06 -8.51
CA ILE A 185 -43.58 -19.82 -9.16
C ILE A 185 -44.91 -19.38 -8.54
N LEU A 186 -45.82 -20.32 -8.30
CA LEU A 186 -47.11 -20.05 -7.65
C LEU A 186 -46.94 -19.44 -6.25
N LEU A 187 -46.05 -20.02 -5.43
CA LEU A 187 -45.78 -19.53 -4.08
C LEU A 187 -45.13 -18.12 -4.10
N LEU A 188 -44.13 -17.90 -4.97
CA LEU A 188 -43.43 -16.61 -5.05
C LEU A 188 -44.29 -15.51 -5.67
N GLU A 189 -45.06 -15.78 -6.73
CA GLU A 189 -45.99 -14.81 -7.30
C GLU A 189 -47.12 -14.45 -6.33
N SER A 190 -47.59 -15.40 -5.52
CA SER A 190 -48.52 -15.08 -4.43
C SER A 190 -47.90 -14.14 -3.40
N VAL A 191 -46.61 -14.26 -3.09
CA VAL A 191 -45.90 -13.32 -2.22
C VAL A 191 -45.79 -11.93 -2.89
N VAL A 192 -45.46 -11.87 -4.18
CA VAL A 192 -45.43 -10.61 -4.96
C VAL A 192 -46.79 -9.90 -4.91
N MET A 193 -47.89 -10.62 -5.12
CA MET A 193 -49.25 -10.05 -5.06
C MET A 193 -49.60 -9.51 -3.66
N LEU A 194 -49.15 -10.18 -2.59
CA LEU A 194 -49.45 -9.77 -1.21
C LEU A 194 -48.62 -8.56 -0.76
N ILE A 195 -47.44 -8.35 -1.36
CA ILE A 195 -46.50 -7.26 -1.05
C ILE A 195 -46.66 -6.09 -2.05
N ASP A 196 -47.72 -6.06 -2.87
CA ASP A 196 -47.99 -4.92 -3.76
C ASP A 196 -48.08 -3.60 -2.93
N PRO A 197 -47.28 -2.56 -3.26
CA PRO A 197 -47.23 -1.30 -2.52
C PRO A 197 -48.59 -0.59 -2.42
N ARG A 198 -49.53 -0.90 -3.32
CA ARG A 198 -50.89 -0.33 -3.32
C ARG A 198 -51.77 -0.86 -2.20
N LEU A 199 -51.37 -1.96 -1.54
CA LEU A 199 -52.14 -2.58 -0.47
C LEU A 199 -51.81 -1.98 0.91
N PRO A 200 -52.80 -1.79 1.80
CA PRO A 200 -52.65 -1.15 3.10
C PRO A 200 -51.84 -1.98 4.12
N TRP A 201 -51.67 -3.28 3.89
CA TRP A 201 -50.90 -4.18 4.74
C TRP A 201 -49.48 -4.47 4.24
N SER A 202 -49.10 -3.99 3.05
CA SER A 202 -47.80 -4.26 2.41
C SER A 202 -46.61 -3.95 3.36
N CYS A 203 -46.53 -2.71 3.87
CA CYS A 203 -45.50 -2.30 4.83
C CYS A 203 -45.54 -3.15 6.14
N LYS A 204 -46.71 -3.62 6.57
CA LYS A 204 -46.85 -4.48 7.77
C LYS A 204 -46.37 -5.92 7.51
N ILE A 205 -46.59 -6.46 6.31
CA ILE A 205 -46.08 -7.78 5.89
C ILE A 205 -44.57 -7.72 5.76
N VAL A 206 -44.03 -6.72 5.06
CA VAL A 206 -42.58 -6.54 4.92
C VAL A 206 -41.92 -6.39 6.29
N GLY A 207 -42.47 -5.55 7.19
CA GLY A 207 -41.99 -5.44 8.57
C GLY A 207 -42.01 -6.76 9.35
N TYR A 208 -43.01 -7.61 9.12
CA TYR A 208 -43.09 -8.95 9.75
C TYR A 208 -42.06 -9.94 9.18
N LEU A 209 -41.91 -9.99 7.86
CA LEU A 209 -40.93 -10.85 7.17
C LEU A 209 -39.50 -10.48 7.59
N LEU A 210 -39.24 -9.18 7.75
CA LEU A 210 -37.99 -8.65 8.32
C LEU A 210 -37.77 -9.18 9.73
N GLN A 211 -38.72 -9.00 10.66
CA GLN A 211 -38.60 -9.49 12.05
C GLN A 211 -38.36 -11.01 12.17
N ARG A 212 -38.72 -11.81 11.16
CA ARG A 212 -38.63 -13.28 11.14
C ARG A 212 -37.35 -13.86 10.50
N ASN A 213 -36.38 -13.03 10.12
CA ASN A 213 -35.13 -13.49 9.49
C ASN A 213 -35.29 -14.20 8.13
N THR A 214 -36.26 -13.73 7.35
CA THR A 214 -36.60 -14.30 6.04
C THR A 214 -35.46 -14.18 5.02
N TYR A 215 -34.58 -13.19 5.13
CA TYR A 215 -33.45 -13.03 4.20
C TYR A 215 -32.38 -14.08 4.35
N ASN A 216 -32.18 -14.66 5.54
CA ASN A 216 -31.31 -15.82 5.67
C ASN A 216 -31.89 -17.02 4.90
N LEU A 217 -33.22 -17.19 4.94
CA LEU A 217 -33.90 -18.21 4.15
C LEU A 217 -33.74 -17.96 2.64
N LEU A 218 -33.93 -16.70 2.18
CA LEU A 218 -33.73 -16.33 0.77
C LEU A 218 -32.27 -16.49 0.33
N ARG A 219 -31.31 -16.13 1.17
CA ARG A 219 -29.87 -16.31 0.92
C ARG A 219 -29.53 -17.79 0.75
N GLU A 220 -30.01 -18.65 1.64
CA GLU A 220 -29.81 -20.10 1.52
C GLU A 220 -30.47 -20.68 0.26
N ILE A 221 -31.66 -20.21 -0.12
CA ILE A 221 -32.32 -20.60 -1.38
C ILE A 221 -31.43 -20.26 -2.59
N ILE A 222 -30.91 -19.03 -2.65
CA ILE A 222 -30.11 -18.54 -3.78
C ILE A 222 -28.77 -19.27 -3.87
N LEU A 223 -28.12 -19.52 -2.73
CA LEU A 223 -26.86 -20.25 -2.68
C LEU A 223 -27.01 -21.71 -3.12
N THR A 224 -28.09 -22.39 -2.72
CA THR A 224 -28.35 -23.78 -3.12
C THR A 224 -28.59 -23.89 -4.64
N GLY A 225 -29.20 -22.87 -5.24
CA GLY A 225 -29.45 -22.84 -6.69
C GLY A 225 -28.24 -22.48 -7.57
N LYS A 226 -27.18 -21.90 -7.00
CA LYS A 226 -26.00 -21.39 -7.73
C LYS A 226 -25.09 -22.49 -8.31
N GLU A 227 -25.03 -23.66 -7.68
CA GLU A 227 -24.08 -24.73 -8.07
C GLU A 227 -24.32 -25.29 -9.49
N ARG A 228 -25.46 -25.01 -10.13
CA ARG A 228 -25.79 -25.47 -11.49
C ARG A 228 -26.02 -24.37 -12.53
N THR A 229 -26.00 -23.08 -12.16
CA THR A 229 -26.29 -21.96 -13.08
C THR A 229 -25.15 -21.61 -14.04
N ARG A 230 -24.22 -22.54 -14.31
CA ARG A 230 -23.05 -22.26 -15.16
C ARG A 230 -23.37 -21.95 -16.62
N LEU A 231 -24.58 -22.17 -17.12
CA LEU A 231 -24.94 -21.92 -18.53
C LEU A 231 -26.44 -21.61 -18.65
N GLN A 232 -26.85 -20.34 -18.67
CA GLN A 232 -27.99 -19.86 -19.48
C GLN A 232 -28.09 -18.32 -19.45
N ASP A 233 -27.68 -17.70 -20.56
CA ASP A 233 -27.93 -16.29 -20.87
C ASP A 233 -29.41 -16.08 -21.20
N SER A 234 -30.28 -15.95 -20.19
CA SER A 234 -31.64 -15.45 -20.39
C SER A 234 -31.68 -13.95 -20.10
N VAL A 235 -31.06 -13.16 -20.97
CA VAL A 235 -31.11 -11.69 -20.91
C VAL A 235 -32.57 -11.23 -21.12
N GLY A 236 -33.17 -10.63 -20.10
CA GLY A 236 -34.37 -9.79 -20.24
C GLY A 236 -35.69 -10.28 -19.61
N LYS A 237 -35.76 -11.42 -18.90
CA LYS A 237 -37.00 -11.85 -18.22
C LYS A 237 -36.82 -11.92 -16.69
N ILE A 238 -37.62 -11.15 -15.95
CA ILE A 238 -37.57 -11.03 -14.48
C ILE A 238 -38.09 -12.32 -13.84
N SER A 239 -37.31 -12.93 -12.96
CA SER A 239 -37.76 -14.10 -12.19
C SER A 239 -38.73 -13.69 -11.06
N SER A 240 -39.63 -14.59 -10.65
CA SER A 240 -40.54 -14.32 -9.51
C SER A 240 -39.75 -14.09 -8.21
N LEU A 241 -38.60 -14.74 -8.05
CA LEU A 241 -37.68 -14.53 -6.92
C LEU A 241 -37.04 -13.14 -6.96
N GLU A 242 -36.58 -12.68 -8.12
CA GLU A 242 -36.07 -11.32 -8.33
C GLU A 242 -37.13 -10.25 -8.07
N SER A 243 -38.39 -10.51 -8.46
CA SER A 243 -39.51 -9.62 -8.18
C SER A 243 -39.79 -9.49 -6.67
N VAL A 244 -39.74 -10.60 -5.92
CA VAL A 244 -39.89 -10.58 -4.46
C VAL A 244 -38.75 -9.77 -3.83
N LEU A 245 -37.50 -9.98 -4.26
CA LEU A 245 -36.34 -9.23 -3.75
C LEU A 245 -36.45 -7.73 -4.05
N ALA A 246 -36.82 -7.36 -5.28
CA ALA A 246 -36.96 -5.97 -5.69
C ALA A 246 -38.03 -5.23 -4.87
N LEU A 247 -39.19 -5.87 -4.63
CA LEU A 247 -40.26 -5.29 -3.81
C LEU A 247 -39.83 -5.15 -2.34
N LEU A 248 -39.22 -6.19 -1.77
CA LEU A 248 -38.74 -6.17 -0.38
C LEU A 248 -37.71 -5.06 -0.13
N ILE A 249 -36.74 -4.89 -1.03
CA ILE A 249 -35.72 -3.84 -0.93
C ILE A 249 -36.35 -2.45 -1.11
N SER A 250 -37.34 -2.30 -1.99
CA SER A 250 -37.96 -0.99 -2.26
C SER A 250 -38.71 -0.37 -1.08
N HIS A 251 -39.13 -1.17 -0.09
CA HIS A 251 -39.80 -0.69 1.12
C HIS A 251 -38.83 -0.12 2.17
N VAL A 252 -37.52 -0.30 2.01
CA VAL A 252 -36.49 0.18 2.94
C VAL A 252 -35.94 1.52 2.42
N GLY A 253 -36.13 2.61 3.15
CA GLY A 253 -35.58 3.93 2.80
C GLY A 253 -36.49 4.86 1.98
N GLN A 254 -37.71 4.45 1.59
CA GLN A 254 -38.70 5.35 0.98
C GLN A 254 -39.47 6.15 2.04
N GLY A 255 -39.44 7.49 1.95
CA GLY A 255 -40.10 8.40 2.90
C GLY A 255 -41.64 8.30 2.95
N SER A 256 -42.27 7.57 2.03
CA SER A 256 -43.72 7.38 1.94
C SER A 256 -44.24 6.09 2.59
N CYS A 257 -43.39 5.15 3.03
CA CYS A 257 -43.83 3.89 3.65
C CYS A 257 -43.78 3.96 5.18
N VAL A 258 -44.82 3.42 5.84
CA VAL A 258 -44.99 3.39 7.31
C VAL A 258 -44.34 2.14 7.92
N CYS A 259 -43.25 1.63 7.32
CA CYS A 259 -42.52 0.49 7.88
C CYS A 259 -41.89 0.90 9.23
N PRO A 260 -41.94 0.06 10.27
CA PRO A 260 -41.25 0.34 11.52
C PRO A 260 -39.74 0.46 11.25
N ASN A 261 -39.12 1.49 11.82
CA ASN A 261 -37.67 1.71 11.75
C ASN A 261 -36.98 0.58 12.54
N ILE A 262 -36.48 -0.45 11.84
CA ILE A 262 -35.89 -1.65 12.44
C ILE A 262 -34.44 -1.35 12.84
N ASP A 263 -34.00 -1.87 14.00
CA ASP A 263 -32.63 -1.69 14.52
C ASP A 263 -31.58 -2.03 13.44
N PRO A 264 -30.62 -1.13 13.13
CA PRO A 264 -29.58 -1.34 12.13
C PRO A 264 -28.74 -2.60 12.34
N ARG A 265 -28.59 -3.09 13.57
CA ARG A 265 -27.89 -4.35 13.86
C ARG A 265 -28.61 -5.58 13.30
N TRP A 266 -29.90 -5.42 13.05
CA TRP A 266 -30.77 -6.40 12.41
C TRP A 266 -31.30 -5.88 11.08
N SER A 267 -30.75 -4.80 10.51
CA SER A 267 -31.17 -4.25 9.21
C SER A 267 -30.63 -5.11 8.07
N PHE A 268 -31.23 -6.30 7.99
CA PHE A 268 -31.55 -7.20 6.89
C PHE A 268 -31.03 -6.99 5.46
N SER A 269 -30.72 -5.79 5.03
CA SER A 269 -30.46 -5.51 3.62
C SER A 269 -29.00 -5.73 3.23
N SER A 270 -28.07 -5.58 4.19
CA SER A 270 -26.66 -5.95 3.99
C SER A 270 -26.48 -7.46 3.76
N GLN A 271 -27.38 -8.30 4.29
CA GLN A 271 -27.33 -9.76 4.12
C GLN A 271 -27.57 -10.22 2.67
N ILE A 272 -28.46 -9.55 1.91
CA ILE A 272 -28.65 -9.86 0.48
C ILE A 272 -27.37 -9.56 -0.29
N LEU A 273 -26.74 -8.43 0.01
CA LEU A 273 -25.51 -8.00 -0.64
C LEU A 273 -24.33 -8.95 -0.35
N THR A 274 -24.43 -9.84 0.66
CA THR A 274 -23.44 -10.92 0.88
C THR A 274 -23.59 -12.12 -0.07
N ILE A 275 -24.56 -12.11 -0.99
CA ILE A 275 -24.73 -13.18 -1.98
C ILE A 275 -23.66 -13.02 -3.08
N PRO A 276 -22.79 -14.00 -3.31
CA PRO A 276 -21.74 -13.89 -4.31
C PRO A 276 -22.31 -13.79 -5.73
N PHE A 277 -21.85 -12.79 -6.50
CA PHE A 277 -22.29 -12.47 -7.87
C PHE A 277 -23.77 -12.09 -8.00
N LEU A 278 -24.34 -11.44 -6.97
CA LEU A 278 -25.76 -11.06 -6.91
C LEU A 278 -26.26 -10.38 -8.20
N TRP A 279 -25.48 -9.42 -8.72
CA TRP A 279 -25.85 -8.64 -9.89
C TRP A 279 -25.79 -9.39 -11.22
N LYS A 280 -24.99 -10.46 -11.29
CA LYS A 280 -24.98 -11.37 -12.44
C LYS A 280 -26.20 -12.29 -12.42
N LEU A 281 -26.64 -12.68 -11.23
CA LEU A 281 -27.83 -13.53 -11.05
C LEU A 281 -29.14 -12.75 -11.24
N PHE A 282 -29.18 -11.48 -10.82
CA PHE A 282 -30.38 -10.64 -10.82
C PHE A 282 -30.09 -9.23 -11.38
N PRO A 283 -30.08 -9.04 -12.71
CA PRO A 283 -29.77 -7.75 -13.34
C PRO A 283 -30.82 -6.67 -13.07
N TYR A 284 -32.11 -7.00 -13.01
CA TYR A 284 -33.17 -6.03 -12.73
C TYR A 284 -33.09 -5.53 -11.27
N LEU A 285 -32.67 -6.40 -10.34
CA LEU A 285 -32.39 -6.00 -8.96
C LEU A 285 -31.30 -4.92 -8.89
N LYS A 286 -30.27 -5.01 -9.74
CA LYS A 286 -29.19 -4.01 -9.83
C LYS A 286 -29.74 -2.63 -10.23
N GLU A 287 -30.62 -2.58 -11.22
CA GLU A 287 -31.25 -1.34 -11.70
C GLU A 287 -32.12 -0.69 -10.62
N VAL A 288 -32.95 -1.47 -9.93
CA VAL A 288 -33.80 -0.98 -8.83
C VAL A 288 -32.95 -0.44 -7.67
N PHE A 289 -31.86 -1.13 -7.35
CA PHE A 289 -30.94 -0.71 -6.29
C PHE A 289 -30.20 0.61 -6.63
N ALA A 290 -29.84 0.81 -7.91
CA ALA A 290 -29.15 2.00 -8.38
C ALA A 290 -30.06 3.23 -8.56
N THR A 291 -31.30 3.07 -9.06
CA THR A 291 -32.16 4.19 -9.52
C THR A 291 -32.98 4.90 -8.43
N ARG A 292 -33.17 4.30 -7.25
CA ARG A 292 -34.12 4.80 -6.23
C ARG A 292 -33.49 5.47 -4.99
N GLY A 293 -32.21 5.85 -5.04
CA GLY A 293 -31.48 6.39 -3.87
C GLY A 293 -31.30 5.37 -2.73
N LEU A 294 -31.68 4.11 -2.97
CA LEU A 294 -31.60 3.00 -2.01
C LEU A 294 -30.14 2.70 -1.65
N ASN A 295 -29.26 2.69 -2.66
CA ASN A 295 -27.82 2.51 -2.47
C ASN A 295 -27.25 3.49 -1.44
N GLU A 296 -27.69 4.76 -1.46
CA GLU A 296 -27.23 5.80 -0.54
C GLU A 296 -27.66 5.52 0.91
N HIS A 297 -28.95 5.17 1.09
CA HIS A 297 -29.48 4.81 2.39
C HIS A 297 -28.75 3.58 2.97
N TYR A 298 -28.44 2.60 2.13
CA TYR A 298 -27.72 1.39 2.55
C TYR A 298 -26.27 1.64 2.92
N ILE A 299 -25.52 2.36 2.09
CA ILE A 299 -24.12 2.69 2.38
C ILE A 299 -24.02 3.49 3.67
N HIS A 300 -24.89 4.49 3.87
CA HIS A 300 -24.91 5.30 5.09
C HIS A 300 -25.22 4.47 6.34
N GLN A 301 -26.23 3.59 6.29
CA GLN A 301 -26.56 2.68 7.40
C GLN A 301 -25.40 1.73 7.71
N MET A 302 -24.71 1.23 6.68
CA MET A 302 -23.53 0.37 6.85
C MET A 302 -22.36 1.12 7.49
N ALA A 303 -22.09 2.37 7.09
CA ALA A 303 -21.05 3.19 7.69
C ALA A 303 -21.27 3.39 9.19
N LEU A 304 -22.51 3.66 9.62
CA LEU A 304 -22.90 3.74 11.04
C LEU A 304 -22.71 2.42 11.81
N CYS A 305 -22.92 1.29 11.14
CA CYS A 305 -22.78 -0.04 11.75
C CYS A 305 -21.31 -0.48 11.88
N VAL A 306 -20.48 -0.18 10.88
CA VAL A 306 -19.05 -0.55 10.85
C VAL A 306 -18.26 0.16 11.95
N GLN A 307 -18.61 1.41 12.27
CA GLN A 307 -17.97 2.20 13.34
C GLN A 307 -18.14 1.61 14.76
N ASN A 308 -19.11 0.70 14.98
CA ASN A 308 -19.45 0.18 16.31
C ASN A 308 -18.98 -1.26 16.59
N HIS A 309 -18.05 -1.78 15.78
CA HIS A 309 -17.29 -3.04 15.92
C HIS A 309 -18.08 -4.32 16.31
N ALA A 310 -18.06 -5.30 15.37
CA ALA A 310 -17.77 -6.73 15.60
C ALA A 310 -18.83 -7.83 15.33
N ASN A 311 -20.12 -7.61 15.03
CA ASN A 311 -21.04 -8.76 14.77
C ASN A 311 -22.21 -8.46 13.78
N VAL A 312 -21.97 -7.74 12.69
CA VAL A 312 -23.05 -7.31 11.77
C VAL A 312 -23.23 -8.24 10.57
N LEU A 313 -22.18 -8.96 10.14
CA LEU A 313 -22.24 -9.84 8.97
C LEU A 313 -22.76 -11.24 9.35
N PRO A 314 -23.56 -11.88 8.48
CA PRO A 314 -24.02 -13.25 8.71
C PRO A 314 -22.85 -14.25 8.74
N ASN A 315 -23.02 -15.35 9.49
CA ASN A 315 -22.02 -16.42 9.54
C ASN A 315 -21.65 -16.89 8.12
N ASP A 316 -20.35 -17.10 7.91
CA ASP A 316 -19.80 -17.52 6.62
C ASP A 316 -20.33 -18.90 6.22
N VAL A 317 -20.82 -19.00 4.99
CA VAL A 317 -21.43 -20.24 4.45
C VAL A 317 -20.36 -21.21 3.96
N SER A 318 -19.24 -20.67 3.47
CA SER A 318 -18.09 -21.43 2.98
C SER A 318 -16.83 -20.58 3.09
N SER A 319 -15.67 -21.20 3.35
CA SER A 319 -14.38 -20.52 3.32
C SER A 319 -14.04 -19.95 1.93
N GLN A 320 -14.65 -20.46 0.86
CA GLN A 320 -14.45 -19.98 -0.52
C GLN A 320 -15.23 -18.69 -0.84
N TYR A 321 -16.34 -18.42 -0.13
CA TYR A 321 -17.21 -17.27 -0.33
C TYR A 321 -17.51 -16.58 1.01
N PRO A 322 -16.52 -15.92 1.62
CA PRO A 322 -16.76 -15.20 2.86
C PRO A 322 -17.75 -14.05 2.65
N SER A 323 -18.61 -13.83 3.63
CA SER A 323 -19.71 -12.87 3.54
C SER A 323 -19.23 -11.43 3.31
N TYR A 324 -18.07 -11.07 3.89
CA TYR A 324 -17.47 -9.74 3.72
C TYR A 324 -16.93 -9.49 2.31
N ALA A 325 -16.34 -10.51 1.65
CA ALA A 325 -15.79 -10.38 0.31
C ALA A 325 -16.89 -10.30 -0.76
N CYS A 326 -17.96 -11.08 -0.60
CA CYS A 326 -19.12 -11.02 -1.48
C CYS A 326 -19.81 -9.65 -1.42
N LEU A 327 -19.93 -9.12 -0.19
CA LEU A 327 -20.46 -7.78 0.06
C LEU A 327 -19.63 -6.70 -0.64
N LEU A 328 -18.30 -6.76 -0.48
CA LEU A 328 -17.40 -5.82 -1.11
C LEU A 328 -17.50 -5.84 -2.65
N GLY A 329 -17.47 -7.02 -3.27
CA GLY A 329 -17.58 -7.16 -4.72
C GLY A 329 -18.88 -6.57 -5.26
N ASN A 330 -20.00 -6.84 -4.59
CA ASN A 330 -21.30 -6.29 -4.99
C ASN A 330 -21.39 -4.78 -4.77
N LEU A 331 -20.84 -4.25 -3.66
CA LEU A 331 -20.83 -2.81 -3.39
C LEU A 331 -20.01 -2.04 -4.44
N LEU A 332 -18.82 -2.52 -4.77
CA LEU A 332 -17.94 -1.90 -5.77
C LEU A 332 -18.62 -1.81 -7.14
N GLU A 333 -19.27 -2.88 -7.60
CA GLU A 333 -19.99 -2.88 -8.88
C GLU A 333 -21.18 -1.90 -8.91
N THR A 334 -21.90 -1.72 -7.80
CA THR A 334 -22.98 -0.73 -7.72
C THR A 334 -22.48 0.69 -7.55
N ALA A 335 -21.36 0.88 -6.86
CA ALA A 335 -20.75 2.19 -6.66
C ALA A 335 -20.26 2.78 -7.98
N GLY A 336 -19.65 1.97 -8.86
CA GLY A 336 -19.31 2.40 -10.21
C GLY A 336 -20.51 2.89 -11.01
N VAL A 337 -21.67 2.22 -10.91
CA VAL A 337 -22.92 2.69 -11.56
C VAL A 337 -23.42 3.99 -10.91
N ALA A 338 -23.44 4.07 -9.58
CA ALA A 338 -23.90 5.25 -8.86
C ALA A 338 -23.05 6.50 -9.14
N PHE A 339 -21.72 6.35 -9.25
CA PHE A 339 -20.82 7.45 -9.62
C PHE A 339 -20.88 7.81 -11.12
N SER A 340 -21.41 6.92 -11.97
CA SER A 340 -21.54 7.14 -13.42
C SER A 340 -22.86 7.81 -13.85
N GLN A 341 -23.89 7.84 -13.01
CA GLN A 341 -25.20 8.38 -13.40
C GLN A 341 -25.19 9.91 -13.50
N PRO A 342 -25.66 10.50 -14.62
CA PRO A 342 -25.74 11.95 -14.80
C PRO A 342 -26.81 12.63 -13.93
N ASP A 343 -27.65 11.90 -13.18
CA ASP A 343 -28.60 12.50 -12.20
C ASP A 343 -27.93 12.93 -10.88
N CYS A 344 -26.62 12.76 -10.76
CA CYS A 344 -25.79 13.60 -9.86
C CYS A 344 -25.48 14.99 -10.47
N SER A 345 -25.99 15.28 -11.69
CA SER A 345 -26.18 16.62 -12.24
C SER A 345 -27.66 17.02 -12.13
N PHE A 346 -27.86 18.28 -11.74
CA PHE A 346 -29.08 18.80 -11.14
C PHE A 346 -30.24 18.95 -12.11
N ASP A 347 -31.32 18.19 -11.92
CA ASP A 347 -32.64 18.60 -12.44
C ASP A 347 -33.25 19.66 -11.49
N THR A 348 -32.95 20.92 -11.77
CA THR A 348 -33.35 22.11 -11.00
C THR A 348 -34.87 22.34 -10.91
N ARG A 349 -35.70 21.52 -11.56
CA ARG A 349 -37.17 21.67 -11.54
C ARG A 349 -37.86 20.93 -10.40
N SER A 350 -37.31 19.84 -9.87
CA SER A 350 -37.95 19.07 -8.78
C SER A 350 -37.61 19.60 -7.39
N VAL A 351 -36.41 20.17 -7.21
CA VAL A 351 -35.99 20.84 -5.95
C VAL A 351 -36.78 22.13 -5.71
N GLY A 352 -37.19 22.82 -6.78
CA GLY A 352 -38.02 24.02 -6.69
C GLY A 352 -39.39 23.78 -6.07
N LEU A 353 -40.03 22.62 -6.31
CA LEU A 353 -41.33 22.29 -5.71
C LEU A 353 -41.20 21.75 -4.28
N VAL A 354 -40.19 20.91 -4.01
CA VAL A 354 -40.00 20.30 -2.68
C VAL A 354 -39.48 21.31 -1.66
N CYS A 355 -38.62 22.26 -2.07
CA CYS A 355 -38.22 23.38 -1.20
C CYS A 355 -39.34 24.40 -0.99
N LEU A 356 -40.29 24.56 -1.93
CA LEU A 356 -41.47 25.41 -1.72
C LEU A 356 -42.44 24.79 -0.70
N GLU A 357 -42.64 23.47 -0.73
CA GLU A 357 -43.47 22.77 0.26
C GLU A 357 -42.82 22.75 1.65
N LEU A 358 -41.51 22.50 1.74
CA LEU A 358 -40.78 22.55 3.01
C LEU A 358 -40.65 23.96 3.59
N ALA A 359 -40.50 24.99 2.75
CA ALA A 359 -40.49 26.39 3.21
C ALA A 359 -41.89 26.87 3.65
N CYS A 360 -42.96 26.39 3.01
CA CYS A 360 -44.33 26.62 3.48
C CYS A 360 -44.61 25.92 4.82
N HIS A 361 -44.11 24.68 5.00
CA HIS A 361 -44.34 23.92 6.24
C HIS A 361 -43.48 24.39 7.42
N PHE A 362 -42.24 24.82 7.17
CA PHE A 362 -41.41 25.46 8.19
C PHE A 362 -41.85 26.89 8.51
N GLY A 363 -42.36 27.64 7.53
CA GLY A 363 -42.92 28.98 7.76
C GLY A 363 -44.16 28.98 8.66
N GLU A 364 -45.01 27.95 8.58
CA GLU A 364 -46.16 27.78 9.49
C GLU A 364 -45.76 27.39 10.91
N ARG A 365 -44.60 26.71 11.07
CA ARG A 365 -44.07 26.28 12.38
C ARG A 365 -43.31 27.41 13.08
N TRP A 366 -42.53 28.19 12.32
CA TRP A 366 -41.78 29.34 12.84
C TRP A 366 -42.68 30.49 13.33
N ILE A 367 -43.85 30.69 12.69
CA ILE A 367 -44.83 31.69 13.16
C ILE A 367 -45.53 31.25 14.46
N ARG A 368 -45.55 29.93 14.77
CA ARG A 368 -46.15 29.40 16.01
C ARG A 368 -45.22 29.41 17.21
N GLU A 369 -43.90 29.39 17.02
CA GLU A 369 -42.96 29.21 18.13
C GLU A 369 -42.31 30.51 18.64
N ASP A 370 -42.26 31.59 17.83
CA ASP A 370 -41.61 32.86 18.24
C ASP A 370 -42.55 34.00 18.69
N PHE A 371 -43.88 33.87 18.53
CA PHE A 371 -44.84 34.78 19.16
C PHE A 371 -45.65 34.03 20.21
N GLY A 372 -45.07 33.89 21.40
CA GLY A 372 -45.79 33.48 22.61
C GLY A 372 -46.96 34.44 22.88
N LEU A 373 -48.16 34.01 22.48
CA LEU A 373 -49.44 34.70 22.71
C LEU A 373 -50.51 33.63 22.99
N GLU A 374 -50.22 32.73 23.93
CA GLU A 374 -51.27 32.11 24.74
C GLU A 374 -51.56 33.06 25.92
N ASP A 375 -52.84 33.32 26.17
CA ASP A 375 -53.39 34.19 27.22
C ASP A 375 -53.40 35.70 26.98
N ARG A 376 -54.19 36.12 25.97
CA ARG A 376 -55.28 37.13 26.10
C ARG A 376 -55.75 37.50 24.70
N LEU A 377 -56.89 36.96 24.27
CA LEU A 377 -57.85 37.57 23.33
C LEU A 377 -59.05 36.64 23.14
N VAL A 378 -59.74 36.35 24.25
CA VAL A 378 -61.17 35.99 24.17
C VAL A 378 -61.89 37.27 23.77
N GLY A 379 -62.17 37.42 22.47
CA GLY A 379 -63.00 38.51 21.96
C GLY A 379 -62.34 39.32 20.86
N LEU A 380 -62.16 38.73 19.67
CA LEU A 380 -62.17 39.45 18.38
C LEU A 380 -62.34 38.44 17.23
N ARG A 381 -63.36 37.56 17.33
CA ARG A 381 -63.99 37.00 16.13
C ARG A 381 -64.84 38.09 15.49
N ARG A 382 -64.25 38.96 14.67
CA ARG A 382 -64.90 39.79 13.64
C ARG A 382 -63.90 40.77 13.03
N CYS A 383 -63.13 40.31 12.04
CA CYS A 383 -62.65 41.11 10.90
C CYS A 383 -61.74 40.24 10.01
N GLY A 384 -62.33 39.51 9.07
CA GLY A 384 -61.64 38.58 8.17
C GLY A 384 -60.88 39.22 7.00
N THR A 385 -60.83 40.56 6.90
CA THR A 385 -60.39 41.25 5.68
C THR A 385 -58.96 41.83 5.73
N LEU A 386 -58.39 42.13 6.90
CA LEU A 386 -57.01 42.67 6.97
C LEU A 386 -55.91 41.59 6.90
N TRP A 387 -56.16 40.38 7.43
CA TRP A 387 -55.17 39.30 7.44
C TRP A 387 -54.87 38.75 6.03
N HIS A 388 -55.91 38.62 5.20
CA HIS A 388 -55.75 38.17 3.80
C HIS A 388 -55.03 39.19 2.90
N TYR A 389 -55.10 40.49 3.23
CA TYR A 389 -54.43 41.53 2.45
C TYR A 389 -52.92 41.60 2.74
N MET A 390 -52.50 41.47 4.01
CA MET A 390 -51.08 41.44 4.38
C MET A 390 -50.34 40.19 3.86
N VAL A 391 -50.99 39.02 3.85
CA VAL A 391 -50.39 37.78 3.33
C VAL A 391 -50.23 37.83 1.80
N ARG A 392 -51.19 38.43 1.06
CA ARG A 392 -51.10 38.58 -0.41
C ARG A 392 -50.05 39.60 -0.86
N VAL A 393 -49.82 40.68 -0.12
CA VAL A 393 -48.82 41.70 -0.46
C VAL A 393 -47.39 41.19 -0.24
N LYS A 394 -47.14 40.41 0.83
CA LYS A 394 -45.82 39.77 1.09
C LYS A 394 -45.53 38.59 0.16
N ALA A 395 -46.54 37.79 -0.23
CA ALA A 395 -46.36 36.71 -1.20
C ALA A 395 -46.05 37.20 -2.63
N ARG A 396 -46.54 38.38 -3.02
CA ARG A 396 -46.16 39.03 -4.29
C ARG A 396 -44.74 39.59 -4.28
N SER A 397 -44.29 40.15 -3.15
CA SER A 397 -42.91 40.65 -2.98
C SER A 397 -41.88 39.50 -3.03
N LEU A 398 -42.20 38.34 -2.44
CA LEU A 398 -41.34 37.16 -2.47
C LEU A 398 -41.24 36.53 -3.87
N ARG A 399 -42.34 36.51 -4.64
CA ARG A 399 -42.30 36.05 -6.06
C ARG A 399 -41.50 37.00 -6.96
N TYR A 400 -41.52 38.31 -6.69
CA TYR A 400 -40.74 39.28 -7.47
C TYR A 400 -39.23 39.20 -7.16
N ALA A 401 -38.86 38.83 -5.93
CA ALA A 401 -37.47 38.61 -5.54
C ALA A 401 -36.86 37.30 -6.11
N ILE A 402 -37.67 36.26 -6.30
CA ILE A 402 -37.21 34.95 -6.81
C ILE A 402 -37.07 34.94 -8.34
N CYS A 403 -37.86 35.73 -9.07
CA CYS A 403 -37.70 35.87 -10.52
C CYS A 403 -36.48 36.72 -10.95
N ASN A 404 -35.83 37.44 -10.03
CA ASN A 404 -34.66 38.29 -10.27
C ASN A 404 -33.39 37.78 -9.56
N ALA A 405 -33.31 36.48 -9.24
CA ALA A 405 -32.15 35.92 -8.54
C ALA A 405 -30.90 35.88 -9.44
N ASP A 406 -29.92 36.72 -9.08
CA ASP A 406 -28.59 36.83 -9.68
C ASP A 406 -27.73 35.55 -9.53
N VAL A 407 -26.69 35.47 -10.36
CA VAL A 407 -25.64 34.43 -10.48
C VAL A 407 -25.07 33.87 -9.16
N GLY A 408 -25.23 34.59 -8.04
CA GLY A 408 -24.79 34.16 -6.70
C GLY A 408 -25.63 33.03 -6.07
N THR A 409 -26.92 32.93 -6.38
CA THR A 409 -27.79 31.90 -5.77
C THR A 409 -27.55 30.52 -6.39
N THR A 410 -27.22 30.47 -7.69
CA THR A 410 -26.85 29.25 -8.42
C THR A 410 -25.56 28.61 -7.88
N LYS A 411 -24.57 29.43 -7.47
CA LYS A 411 -23.33 28.95 -6.80
C LYS A 411 -23.59 28.33 -5.43
N PHE A 412 -24.57 28.83 -4.68
CA PHE A 412 -24.89 28.31 -3.34
C PHE A 412 -25.55 26.93 -3.40
N TYR A 413 -26.48 26.73 -4.34
CA TYR A 413 -27.09 25.41 -4.59
C TYR A 413 -26.09 24.40 -5.15
N PHE A 414 -25.16 24.82 -6.02
CA PHE A 414 -24.06 23.99 -6.51
C PHE A 414 -23.06 23.59 -5.40
N GLY A 415 -22.85 24.43 -4.38
CA GLY A 415 -21.99 24.10 -3.23
C GLY A 415 -22.61 23.05 -2.31
N TRP A 416 -23.92 23.14 -2.04
CA TRP A 416 -24.66 22.18 -1.20
C TRP A 416 -24.74 20.80 -1.84
N ALA A 417 -25.03 20.79 -3.14
CA ALA A 417 -24.98 19.67 -4.03
C ALA A 417 -23.69 18.84 -3.95
N ILE A 418 -22.54 19.50 -4.15
CA ILE A 418 -21.21 18.88 -4.11
C ILE A 418 -20.92 18.33 -2.70
N LYS A 419 -21.32 19.05 -1.66
CA LYS A 419 -21.12 18.64 -0.27
C LYS A 419 -21.96 17.40 0.11
N PHE A 420 -23.16 17.26 -0.44
CA PHE A 420 -23.99 16.07 -0.28
C PHE A 420 -23.40 14.85 -1.00
N ALA A 421 -22.83 15.02 -2.20
CA ALA A 421 -22.16 13.94 -2.92
C ALA A 421 -20.85 13.49 -2.22
N SER A 422 -20.11 14.44 -1.65
CA SER A 422 -18.87 14.17 -0.88
C SER A 422 -19.14 13.30 0.35
N ASN A 423 -20.19 13.60 1.14
CA ASN A 423 -20.56 12.77 2.30
C ASN A 423 -20.89 11.31 1.92
N LYS A 424 -21.53 11.09 0.77
CA LYS A 424 -21.85 9.73 0.27
C LYS A 424 -20.57 8.95 -0.07
N ALA A 425 -19.63 9.60 -0.73
CA ALA A 425 -18.36 8.98 -1.11
C ALA A 425 -17.48 8.69 0.13
N ILE A 426 -17.56 9.53 1.17
CA ILE A 426 -16.89 9.31 2.46
C ILE A 426 -17.41 8.05 3.14
N ASP A 427 -18.73 7.92 3.28
CA ASP A 427 -19.35 6.74 3.90
C ASP A 427 -19.03 5.46 3.13
N PHE A 428 -19.05 5.54 1.79
CA PHE A 428 -18.64 4.43 0.93
C PHE A 428 -17.17 4.04 1.16
N ALA A 429 -16.25 5.00 1.12
CA ALA A 429 -14.82 4.75 1.30
C ALA A 429 -14.53 4.13 2.66
N ALA A 430 -15.20 4.58 3.73
CA ALA A 430 -15.06 3.99 5.07
C ALA A 430 -15.49 2.51 5.11
N VAL A 431 -16.66 2.19 4.56
CA VAL A 431 -17.17 0.80 4.49
C VAL A 431 -16.28 -0.08 3.63
N ALA A 432 -15.88 0.40 2.45
CA ALA A 432 -15.03 -0.34 1.53
C ALA A 432 -13.64 -0.60 2.12
N THR A 433 -13.05 0.37 2.81
CA THR A 433 -11.75 0.22 3.51
C THR A 433 -11.81 -0.92 4.53
N PHE A 434 -12.83 -0.93 5.39
CA PHE A 434 -13.00 -1.96 6.41
C PHE A 434 -13.17 -3.37 5.81
N LEU A 435 -13.92 -3.49 4.71
CA LEU A 435 -14.13 -4.78 4.05
C LEU A 435 -12.90 -5.25 3.28
N LEU A 436 -12.15 -4.32 2.67
CA LEU A 436 -10.90 -4.61 1.97
C LEU A 436 -9.82 -5.11 2.94
N GLU A 437 -9.69 -4.49 4.12
CA GLU A 437 -8.67 -4.87 5.12
C GLU A 437 -8.82 -6.33 5.60
N ALA A 438 -10.05 -6.84 5.62
CA ALA A 438 -10.37 -8.22 5.96
C ALA A 438 -9.94 -9.26 4.88
N LEU A 439 -9.58 -8.83 3.66
CA LEU A 439 -9.17 -9.73 2.58
C LEU A 439 -7.71 -10.20 2.71
N PRO A 440 -7.41 -11.44 2.28
CA PRO A 440 -6.04 -11.83 1.96
C PRO A 440 -5.52 -11.06 0.74
N PRO A 441 -4.19 -10.86 0.61
CA PRO A 441 -3.62 -10.20 -0.57
C PRO A 441 -3.91 -11.01 -1.83
N ILE A 442 -4.42 -10.35 -2.88
CA ILE A 442 -4.76 -11.00 -4.14
C ILE A 442 -3.45 -11.23 -4.91
N GLN A 443 -3.03 -12.49 -5.04
CA GLN A 443 -1.82 -12.82 -5.81
C GLN A 443 -2.07 -12.50 -7.28
N ALA A 444 -1.29 -11.57 -7.85
CA ALA A 444 -1.21 -11.41 -9.30
C ALA A 444 -0.84 -12.77 -9.90
N SER A 445 -1.54 -13.15 -10.97
CA SER A 445 -1.30 -14.36 -11.76
C SER A 445 0.09 -14.35 -12.40
N ASN A 446 1.13 -14.58 -11.61
CA ASN A 446 2.52 -14.80 -12.03
C ASN A 446 3.02 -16.14 -11.47
N ARG A 447 2.17 -17.17 -11.49
CA ARG A 447 2.67 -18.56 -11.40
C ARG A 447 3.26 -19.04 -12.74
N GLU A 448 2.92 -18.41 -13.86
CA GLU A 448 3.51 -18.75 -15.18
C GLU A 448 4.95 -18.25 -15.36
N SER A 449 5.41 -17.25 -14.59
CA SER A 449 6.79 -16.73 -14.69
C SER A 449 7.78 -17.38 -13.71
N LYS A 450 7.32 -18.32 -12.85
CA LYS A 450 8.18 -19.08 -11.94
C LYS A 450 8.59 -20.46 -12.47
N GLU A 451 8.05 -20.90 -13.60
CA GLU A 451 8.47 -22.16 -14.26
C GLU A 451 9.80 -22.03 -15.04
N ASN A 452 10.35 -20.81 -15.22
CA ASN A 452 11.63 -20.61 -15.92
C ASN A 452 12.85 -20.40 -15.00
N PHE A 453 12.76 -20.73 -13.71
CA PHE A 453 13.86 -20.55 -12.73
C PHE A 453 14.17 -21.81 -11.90
N LEU A 454 13.92 -23.01 -12.43
CA LEU A 454 14.34 -24.26 -11.78
C LEU A 454 15.11 -25.14 -12.76
N VAL A 455 16.42 -25.00 -12.76
CA VAL A 455 17.35 -26.10 -13.02
C VAL A 455 18.37 -26.09 -11.87
N ASP A 456 18.51 -27.25 -11.25
CA ASP A 456 19.42 -27.67 -10.18
C ASP A 456 19.23 -27.07 -8.78
N GLU A 457 18.60 -27.83 -7.88
CA GLU A 457 19.30 -28.57 -6.81
C GLU A 457 18.34 -29.46 -6.00
N ASP A 458 18.92 -30.51 -5.40
CA ASP A 458 18.33 -31.79 -5.04
C ASP A 458 17.40 -31.86 -3.80
N GLU A 459 16.59 -32.92 -3.84
CA GLU A 459 15.89 -33.66 -2.77
C GLU A 459 15.91 -33.11 -1.33
N ILE A 460 14.79 -32.53 -0.90
CA ILE A 460 14.34 -32.58 0.51
C ILE A 460 12.86 -32.99 0.56
N MET A 461 12.60 -34.04 1.34
CA MET A 461 11.31 -34.68 1.60
C MET A 461 10.22 -33.68 2.03
N VAL A 462 9.08 -33.70 1.31
CA VAL A 462 7.86 -32.95 1.64
C VAL A 462 7.12 -33.68 2.77
N SER A 463 6.91 -32.98 3.90
CA SER A 463 5.93 -33.36 4.92
C SER A 463 4.79 -32.35 4.94
N ASP A 464 3.56 -32.86 4.80
CA ASP A 464 2.24 -32.28 5.02
C ASP A 464 1.94 -30.89 4.42
N GLU A 465 1.28 -30.90 3.25
CA GLU A 465 0.60 -29.74 2.66
C GLU A 465 -0.54 -29.25 3.59
N GLU A 466 -0.30 -28.15 4.30
CA GLU A 466 -1.38 -27.29 4.78
C GLU A 466 -2.06 -26.63 3.56
N ILE A 467 -3.26 -27.11 3.21
CA ILE A 467 -4.10 -26.50 2.17
C ILE A 467 -4.42 -25.04 2.57
N GLU A 468 -3.72 -24.09 1.95
CA GLU A 468 -4.00 -22.65 2.02
C GLU A 468 -5.49 -22.39 1.71
N LYS A 469 -6.24 -21.85 2.67
CA LYS A 469 -7.63 -21.41 2.48
C LYS A 469 -7.67 -20.13 1.61
N GLY A 470 -7.53 -20.27 0.29
CA GLY A 470 -7.62 -19.16 -0.66
C GLY A 470 -9.06 -18.71 -0.97
N LEU A 471 -9.24 -17.43 -1.30
CA LEU A 471 -10.49 -16.87 -1.83
C LEU A 471 -10.77 -17.46 -3.22
N ASN A 472 -12.04 -17.57 -3.62
CA ASN A 472 -12.37 -18.05 -4.96
C ASN A 472 -11.86 -17.09 -6.06
N ARG A 473 -11.18 -17.61 -7.09
CA ARG A 473 -10.59 -16.83 -8.20
C ARG A 473 -11.59 -15.94 -8.95
N ASP A 474 -12.84 -16.38 -9.11
CA ASP A 474 -13.87 -15.58 -9.79
C ASP A 474 -14.31 -14.37 -8.95
N LEU A 475 -14.26 -14.49 -7.61
CA LEU A 475 -14.55 -13.40 -6.68
C LEU A 475 -13.40 -12.40 -6.60
N GLU A 476 -12.15 -12.89 -6.62
CA GLU A 476 -10.95 -12.03 -6.75
C GLU A 476 -10.99 -11.22 -8.04
N LEU A 477 -11.30 -11.87 -9.17
CA LEU A 477 -11.47 -11.20 -10.46
C LEU A 477 -12.63 -10.20 -10.44
N GLN A 478 -13.74 -10.51 -9.77
CA GLN A 478 -14.85 -9.55 -9.62
C GLN A 478 -14.39 -8.28 -8.89
N ILE A 479 -13.73 -8.42 -7.74
CA ILE A 479 -13.24 -7.28 -6.95
C ILE A 479 -12.19 -6.49 -7.73
N SER A 480 -11.22 -7.19 -8.34
CA SER A 480 -10.15 -6.54 -9.10
C SER A 480 -10.67 -5.83 -10.36
N ASN A 481 -11.68 -6.36 -11.04
CA ASN A 481 -12.28 -5.72 -12.21
C ASN A 481 -13.23 -4.58 -11.82
N ALA A 482 -13.83 -4.62 -10.64
CA ALA A 482 -14.69 -3.54 -10.16
C ALA A 482 -13.87 -2.31 -9.71
N ILE A 483 -12.65 -2.50 -9.19
CA ILE A 483 -11.69 -1.42 -8.93
C ILE A 483 -10.90 -1.15 -10.21
N ASP A 484 -11.59 -0.66 -11.24
CA ASP A 484 -10.98 -0.29 -12.51
C ASP A 484 -10.47 1.16 -12.50
N SER A 485 -9.79 1.54 -13.59
CA SER A 485 -9.25 2.89 -13.75
C SER A 485 -10.31 3.98 -13.72
N ARG A 486 -11.52 3.69 -14.20
CA ARG A 486 -12.64 4.65 -14.25
C ARG A 486 -13.23 4.88 -12.87
N PHE A 487 -13.41 3.81 -12.11
CA PHE A 487 -13.89 3.84 -10.74
C PHE A 487 -12.97 4.67 -9.85
N LEU A 488 -11.66 4.41 -9.90
CA LEU A 488 -10.69 5.18 -9.11
C LEU A 488 -10.70 6.67 -9.48
N LEU A 489 -10.81 6.98 -10.77
CA LEU A 489 -10.90 8.37 -11.25
C LEU A 489 -12.18 9.06 -10.78
N GLN A 490 -13.32 8.39 -10.86
CA GLN A 490 -14.60 8.94 -10.43
C GLN A 490 -14.65 9.13 -8.91
N LEU A 491 -14.21 8.13 -8.14
CA LEU A 491 -14.17 8.20 -6.68
C LEU A 491 -13.25 9.33 -6.21
N THR A 492 -12.04 9.42 -6.77
CA THR A 492 -11.12 10.52 -6.43
C THR A 492 -11.68 11.87 -6.86
N SER A 493 -12.26 11.98 -8.06
CA SER A 493 -12.91 13.22 -8.52
C SER A 493 -14.07 13.66 -7.63
N VAL A 494 -14.88 12.73 -7.09
CA VAL A 494 -16.02 13.06 -6.21
C VAL A 494 -15.54 13.44 -4.81
N LEU A 495 -14.54 12.73 -4.26
CA LEU A 495 -13.98 13.02 -2.94
C LEU A 495 -13.19 14.33 -2.92
N PHE A 496 -12.45 14.62 -3.99
CA PHE A 496 -11.59 15.80 -4.09
C PHE A 496 -12.22 16.98 -4.86
N GLY A 497 -13.34 16.79 -5.55
CA GLY A 497 -13.99 17.82 -6.39
C GLY A 497 -14.49 19.06 -5.63
N GLY A 498 -14.66 18.98 -4.31
CA GLY A 498 -14.96 20.13 -3.45
C GLY A 498 -13.72 20.96 -3.06
N ILE A 499 -12.52 20.40 -3.21
CA ILE A 499 -11.25 21.03 -2.85
C ILE A 499 -10.74 21.78 -4.08
N SER A 500 -11.24 22.98 -4.31
CA SER A 500 -10.87 23.76 -5.49
C SER A 500 -9.35 23.97 -5.59
N PRO A 501 -8.72 23.71 -6.76
CA PRO A 501 -7.32 24.07 -7.00
C PRO A 501 -7.12 25.59 -7.09
N VAL A 502 -8.19 26.37 -7.30
CA VAL A 502 -8.11 27.84 -7.50
C VAL A 502 -7.73 28.56 -6.20
N ASN A 503 -6.76 29.47 -6.31
CA ASN A 503 -6.16 30.33 -5.27
C ASN A 503 -7.19 30.98 -4.32
N GLY A 504 -7.49 30.32 -3.20
CA GLY A 504 -8.11 30.91 -2.01
C GLY A 504 -7.04 31.38 -1.02
N SER A 505 -7.29 32.47 -0.32
CA SER A 505 -6.34 33.16 0.57
C SER A 505 -5.68 32.24 1.62
N HIS A 506 -4.36 32.32 1.72
CA HIS A 506 -3.46 31.54 2.61
C HIS A 506 -3.70 31.67 4.14
N LYS A 507 -4.86 32.16 4.61
CA LYS A 507 -5.07 32.49 6.03
C LYS A 507 -6.06 31.60 6.78
N GLU A 508 -6.85 30.78 6.09
CA GLU A 508 -7.76 29.83 6.74
C GLU A 508 -7.28 28.39 6.49
N GLY A 509 -6.97 27.66 7.57
CA GLY A 509 -6.56 26.25 7.48
C GLY A 509 -7.70 25.34 6.96
N PRO A 510 -7.41 24.06 6.66
CA PRO A 510 -8.38 23.16 6.01
C PRO A 510 -9.67 23.03 6.83
N HIS A 511 -10.82 23.08 6.14
CA HIS A 511 -12.13 22.92 6.78
C HIS A 511 -12.31 21.46 7.24
N GLY A 512 -13.03 21.24 8.35
CA GLY A 512 -13.21 19.90 8.93
C GLY A 512 -13.84 18.86 7.98
N ALA A 513 -14.65 19.29 7.02
CA ALA A 513 -15.22 18.40 6.00
C ALA A 513 -14.15 17.88 5.01
N ASP A 514 -13.20 18.74 4.61
CA ASP A 514 -12.13 18.38 3.69
C ASP A 514 -11.16 17.38 4.33
N VAL A 515 -10.92 17.53 5.65
CA VAL A 515 -10.11 16.60 6.45
C VAL A 515 -10.70 15.19 6.45
N VAL A 516 -12.02 15.07 6.66
CA VAL A 516 -12.72 13.78 6.66
C VAL A 516 -12.71 13.16 5.27
N ALA A 517 -12.90 13.97 4.21
CA ALA A 517 -12.83 13.52 2.82
C ALA A 517 -11.46 12.97 2.44
N VAL A 518 -10.39 13.73 2.71
CA VAL A 518 -9.00 13.30 2.45
C VAL A 518 -8.65 12.08 3.29
N GLY A 519 -9.09 12.04 4.55
CA GLY A 519 -8.91 10.89 5.44
C GLY A 519 -9.51 9.60 4.89
N ALA A 520 -10.78 9.63 4.50
CA ALA A 520 -11.48 8.48 3.95
C ALA A 520 -10.88 8.04 2.61
N ALA A 521 -10.51 8.98 1.74
CA ALA A 521 -9.84 8.71 0.47
C ALA A 521 -8.49 8.01 0.68
N CYS A 522 -7.65 8.56 1.57
CA CYS A 522 -6.33 8.00 1.85
C CYS A 522 -6.42 6.64 2.53
N ALA A 523 -7.40 6.39 3.42
CA ALA A 523 -7.63 5.09 4.02
C ALA A 523 -7.96 4.04 2.95
N PHE A 524 -8.92 4.35 2.08
CA PHE A 524 -9.31 3.47 0.98
C PHE A 524 -8.15 3.18 0.04
N LEU A 525 -7.43 4.22 -0.39
CA LEU A 525 -6.30 4.07 -1.32
C LEU A 525 -5.14 3.31 -0.66
N HIS A 526 -4.81 3.56 0.61
CA HIS A 526 -3.77 2.83 1.33
C HIS A 526 -4.04 1.32 1.32
N VAL A 527 -5.26 0.91 1.71
CA VAL A 527 -5.64 -0.50 1.75
C VAL A 527 -5.68 -1.08 0.33
N THR A 528 -6.21 -0.33 -0.64
CA THR A 528 -6.27 -0.75 -2.04
C THR A 528 -4.88 -1.02 -2.63
N LEU A 529 -3.90 -0.15 -2.39
CA LEU A 529 -2.52 -0.29 -2.85
C LEU A 529 -1.79 -1.48 -2.23
N ASN A 530 -2.22 -1.94 -1.04
CA ASN A 530 -1.66 -3.12 -0.39
C ASN A 530 -2.24 -4.44 -0.90
N ILE A 531 -3.42 -4.43 -1.52
CA ILE A 531 -4.17 -5.65 -1.92
C ILE A 531 -4.10 -5.88 -3.42
N LEU A 532 -4.19 -4.82 -4.24
CA LEU A 532 -4.20 -4.92 -5.70
C LEU A 532 -2.80 -4.79 -6.31
N PRO A 533 -2.58 -5.29 -7.54
CA PRO A 533 -1.31 -5.11 -8.25
C PRO A 533 -0.99 -3.62 -8.45
N LEU A 534 0.16 -3.16 -7.92
CA LEU A 534 0.53 -1.74 -7.93
C LEU A 534 0.62 -1.16 -9.35
N GLU A 535 1.12 -1.89 -10.35
CA GLU A 535 1.47 -1.30 -11.64
C GLU A 535 0.29 -0.64 -12.39
N ARG A 536 -0.90 -1.26 -12.35
CA ARG A 536 -2.10 -0.74 -13.03
C ARG A 536 -2.75 0.40 -12.27
N THR A 537 -2.87 0.28 -10.95
CA THR A 537 -3.52 1.29 -10.11
C THR A 537 -2.68 2.56 -10.03
N MET A 538 -1.36 2.42 -9.90
CA MET A 538 -0.44 3.54 -9.75
C MET A 538 -0.37 4.42 -10.99
N THR A 539 -0.37 3.83 -12.18
CA THR A 539 -0.35 4.59 -13.44
C THR A 539 -1.61 5.45 -13.61
N VAL A 540 -2.77 4.93 -13.21
CA VAL A 540 -4.04 5.68 -13.25
C VAL A 540 -4.03 6.83 -12.24
N LEU A 541 -3.66 6.54 -10.99
CA LEU A 541 -3.63 7.55 -9.92
C LEU A 541 -2.61 8.64 -10.22
N ALA A 542 -1.45 8.29 -10.78
CA ALA A 542 -0.39 9.21 -11.15
C ALA A 542 -0.80 10.20 -12.26
N TYR A 543 -1.43 9.71 -13.35
CA TYR A 543 -1.57 10.50 -14.59
C TYR A 543 -2.98 10.89 -14.96
N ARG A 544 -3.99 10.12 -14.50
CA ARG A 544 -5.39 10.37 -14.86
C ARG A 544 -6.13 11.15 -13.76
N THR A 545 -5.51 11.37 -12.59
CA THR A 545 -6.13 12.06 -11.47
C THR A 545 -5.26 13.23 -10.98
N GLU A 546 -5.87 14.29 -10.45
CA GLU A 546 -5.15 15.40 -9.80
C GLU A 546 -4.74 15.08 -8.34
N LEU A 547 -4.60 13.80 -8.01
CA LEU A 547 -4.39 13.33 -6.64
C LEU A 547 -3.12 13.93 -6.01
N VAL A 548 -1.99 13.93 -6.74
CA VAL A 548 -0.70 14.42 -6.21
C VAL A 548 -0.74 15.92 -5.91
N PRO A 549 -1.18 16.81 -6.84
CA PRO A 549 -1.35 18.23 -6.53
C PRO A 549 -2.34 18.51 -5.37
N VAL A 550 -3.47 17.80 -5.32
CA VAL A 550 -4.49 18.00 -4.28
C VAL A 550 -3.98 17.58 -2.89
N LEU A 551 -3.40 16.37 -2.79
CA LEU A 551 -2.83 15.87 -1.54
C LEU A 551 -1.65 16.75 -1.08
N TRP A 552 -0.81 17.20 -2.01
CA TRP A 552 0.28 18.12 -1.68
C TRP A 552 -0.24 19.43 -1.10
N LYS A 553 -1.23 20.08 -1.74
CA LYS A 553 -1.83 21.33 -1.24
C LYS A 553 -2.39 21.15 0.17
N PHE A 554 -3.09 20.04 0.42
CA PHE A 554 -3.59 19.69 1.75
C PHE A 554 -2.45 19.52 2.77
N MET A 555 -1.42 18.74 2.44
CA MET A 555 -0.29 18.49 3.33
C MET A 555 0.49 19.77 3.64
N LYS A 556 0.74 20.61 2.63
CA LYS A 556 1.40 21.91 2.77
C LYS A 556 0.62 22.83 3.72
N GLN A 557 -0.70 22.95 3.53
CA GLN A 557 -1.56 23.74 4.42
C GLN A 557 -1.57 23.20 5.85
N CYS A 558 -1.55 21.87 6.04
CA CYS A 558 -1.50 21.27 7.38
C CYS A 558 -0.16 21.53 8.07
N HIS A 559 0.95 21.48 7.32
CA HIS A 559 2.30 21.75 7.81
C HIS A 559 2.50 23.22 8.18
N GLU A 560 2.14 24.15 7.30
CA GLU A 560 2.27 25.60 7.54
C GLU A 560 1.44 26.06 8.77
N ASN A 561 0.30 25.43 9.01
CA ASN A 561 -0.59 25.77 10.13
C ASN A 561 -0.33 24.95 11.41
N GLN A 562 0.64 24.03 11.43
CA GLN A 562 0.92 23.11 12.56
C GLN A 562 -0.30 22.31 13.06
N LYS A 563 -1.29 22.02 12.21
CA LYS A 563 -2.57 21.41 12.62
C LYS A 563 -2.58 19.88 12.65
N TRP A 564 -1.45 19.21 12.39
CA TRP A 564 -1.38 17.74 12.27
C TRP A 564 -1.95 16.96 13.47
N SER A 565 -1.82 17.49 14.69
CA SER A 565 -2.33 16.88 15.92
C SER A 565 -3.84 17.05 16.13
N ALA A 566 -4.48 18.05 15.51
CA ALA A 566 -5.93 18.26 15.59
C ALA A 566 -6.72 17.37 14.60
N LEU A 567 -6.02 16.80 13.61
CA LEU A 567 -6.60 15.98 12.54
C LEU A 567 -6.87 14.54 12.98
N SER A 568 -6.11 14.01 13.94
CA SER A 568 -6.23 12.63 14.43
C SER A 568 -7.62 12.34 15.03
N GLY A 569 -8.24 13.33 15.67
CA GLY A 569 -9.60 13.21 16.22
C GLY A 569 -10.74 13.15 15.18
N HIS A 570 -10.47 13.49 13.91
CA HIS A 570 -11.46 13.49 12.82
C HIS A 570 -11.27 12.33 11.83
N LEU A 571 -10.15 11.59 11.92
CA LEU A 571 -9.83 10.46 11.08
C LEU A 571 -10.31 9.16 11.75
N THR A 572 -11.48 8.65 11.36
CA THR A 572 -12.09 7.44 11.95
C THR A 572 -11.25 6.17 11.82
N TYR A 573 -10.27 6.14 10.91
CA TYR A 573 -9.41 4.99 10.64
C TYR A 573 -8.18 4.91 11.57
N LEU A 574 -7.74 6.04 12.14
CA LEU A 574 -6.55 6.10 13.00
C LEU A 574 -6.94 6.35 14.47
N PRO A 575 -6.20 5.81 15.45
CA PRO A 575 -6.36 6.19 16.85
C PRO A 575 -6.16 7.70 17.03
N ALA A 576 -6.88 8.32 17.97
CA ALA A 576 -6.84 9.76 18.21
C ALA A 576 -5.43 10.31 18.59
N ASP A 577 -4.49 9.43 18.98
CA ASP A 577 -3.11 9.78 19.32
C ASP A 577 -2.13 9.64 18.14
N ALA A 578 -2.58 9.15 16.99
CA ALA A 578 -1.72 8.91 15.82
C ALA A 578 -1.43 10.21 15.03
N PRO A 579 -0.22 10.36 14.44
CA PRO A 579 0.10 11.51 13.62
C PRO A 579 -0.79 11.60 12.37
N GLY A 580 -1.48 12.73 12.18
CA GLY A 580 -2.40 12.95 11.05
C GLY A 580 -1.74 12.98 9.66
N TRP A 581 -0.40 13.01 9.57
CA TRP A 581 0.36 12.94 8.32
C TRP A 581 0.63 11.51 7.83
N LEU A 582 0.43 10.48 8.67
CA LEU A 582 0.72 9.08 8.32
C LEU A 582 -0.05 8.62 7.09
N LEU A 583 -1.37 8.81 7.12
CA LEU A 583 -2.26 8.29 6.10
C LEU A 583 -2.07 9.01 4.75
N PRO A 584 -1.99 10.37 4.69
CA PRO A 584 -1.63 11.07 3.47
C PRO A 584 -0.27 10.64 2.89
N LEU A 585 0.79 10.51 3.71
CA LEU A 585 2.10 10.09 3.23
C LEU A 585 2.10 8.66 2.70
N SER A 586 1.31 7.76 3.30
CA SER A 586 1.20 6.37 2.86
C SER A 586 0.67 6.22 1.42
N VAL A 587 -0.06 7.21 0.92
CA VAL A 587 -0.61 7.26 -0.45
C VAL A 587 0.21 8.18 -1.34
N PHE A 588 0.56 9.38 -0.84
CA PHE A 588 1.30 10.38 -1.61
C PHE A 588 2.68 9.86 -2.04
N CYS A 589 3.46 9.30 -1.11
CA CYS A 589 4.83 8.87 -1.38
C CYS A 589 4.94 7.85 -2.52
N PRO A 590 4.21 6.72 -2.50
CA PRO A 590 4.32 5.76 -3.59
C PRO A 590 3.80 6.35 -4.92
N VAL A 591 2.72 7.13 -4.91
CA VAL A 591 2.12 7.66 -6.16
C VAL A 591 3.06 8.67 -6.81
N TYR A 592 3.64 9.56 -6.02
CA TYR A 592 4.60 10.53 -6.53
C TYR A 592 5.91 9.87 -6.96
N LYS A 593 6.40 8.86 -6.23
CA LYS A 593 7.57 8.04 -6.63
C LYS A 593 7.35 7.43 -8.03
N HIS A 594 6.17 6.86 -8.27
CA HIS A 594 5.80 6.29 -9.58
C HIS A 594 5.67 7.34 -10.68
N MET A 595 5.21 8.56 -10.37
CA MET A 595 5.23 9.66 -11.35
C MET A 595 6.68 10.02 -11.74
N LEU A 596 7.58 10.11 -10.77
CA LEU A 596 8.98 10.49 -10.99
C LEU A 596 9.79 9.49 -11.83
N THR A 597 9.32 8.24 -12.03
CA THR A 597 10.00 7.27 -12.91
C THR A 597 9.68 7.48 -14.40
N ILE A 598 8.60 8.20 -14.71
CA ILE A 598 8.08 8.40 -16.07
C ILE A 598 8.23 9.87 -16.51
N VAL A 599 8.18 10.82 -15.56
CA VAL A 599 8.45 12.25 -15.81
C VAL A 599 9.85 12.42 -16.38
N ASP A 600 9.97 13.23 -17.44
CA ASP A 600 11.26 13.54 -18.06
C ASP A 600 11.95 14.77 -17.43
N ASN A 601 13.22 15.00 -17.80
CA ASN A 601 14.01 16.09 -17.22
C ASN A 601 13.39 17.48 -17.46
N GLU A 602 12.77 17.71 -18.61
CA GLU A 602 12.18 19.00 -18.95
C GLU A 602 10.89 19.24 -18.18
N GLU A 603 10.03 18.21 -18.08
CA GLU A 603 8.81 18.24 -17.27
C GLU A 603 9.12 18.54 -15.79
N PHE A 604 10.19 17.97 -15.23
CA PHE A 604 10.58 18.16 -13.83
C PHE A 604 11.28 19.50 -13.57
N TYR A 605 12.32 19.84 -14.32
CA TYR A 605 13.15 21.03 -14.04
C TYR A 605 12.66 22.31 -14.70
N GLU A 606 12.06 22.23 -15.89
CA GLU A 606 11.68 23.43 -16.67
C GLU A 606 10.19 23.72 -16.56
N GLN A 607 9.34 22.69 -16.70
CA GLN A 607 7.90 22.84 -16.57
C GLN A 607 7.42 22.78 -15.12
N GLU A 608 8.28 22.34 -14.19
CA GLU A 608 8.00 22.23 -12.76
C GLU A 608 6.70 21.46 -12.46
N LYS A 609 6.50 20.33 -13.16
CA LYS A 609 5.34 19.45 -13.01
C LYS A 609 5.74 18.09 -12.42
N PRO A 610 4.92 17.50 -11.52
CA PRO A 610 3.62 18.00 -11.04
C PRO A 610 3.71 19.04 -9.91
N LEU A 611 4.90 19.27 -9.33
CA LEU A 611 5.12 20.17 -8.19
C LEU A 611 6.26 21.15 -8.48
N SER A 612 6.14 22.37 -7.96
CA SER A 612 7.20 23.39 -8.10
C SER A 612 8.48 23.00 -7.37
N LEU A 613 9.64 23.46 -7.84
CA LEU A 613 10.92 23.18 -7.15
C LEU A 613 10.91 23.71 -5.71
N LYS A 614 10.16 24.79 -5.44
CA LYS A 614 9.97 25.32 -4.08
C LYS A 614 9.12 24.39 -3.21
N ASP A 615 8.08 23.79 -3.78
CA ASP A 615 7.25 22.82 -3.09
C ASP A 615 8.00 21.53 -2.79
N ILE A 616 8.85 21.06 -3.72
CA ILE A 616 9.69 19.88 -3.51
C ILE A 616 10.65 20.09 -2.33
N LYS A 617 11.21 21.29 -2.14
CA LYS A 617 12.01 21.61 -0.95
C LYS A 617 11.22 21.48 0.34
N CYS A 618 9.99 22.00 0.36
CA CYS A 618 9.10 21.83 1.52
C CYS A 618 8.76 20.36 1.76
N LEU A 619 8.56 19.58 0.71
CA LEU A 619 8.30 18.14 0.80
C LEU A 619 9.48 17.40 1.41
N ILE A 620 10.71 17.69 1.00
CA ILE A 620 11.94 17.12 1.58
C ILE A 620 11.98 17.36 3.10
N VAL A 621 11.66 18.58 3.55
CA VAL A 621 11.61 18.91 4.98
C VAL A 621 10.54 18.08 5.71
N ILE A 622 9.35 17.93 5.13
CA ILE A 622 8.26 17.12 5.71
C ILE A 622 8.67 15.64 5.80
N LEU A 623 9.24 15.08 4.73
CA LEU A 623 9.70 13.68 4.69
C LEU A 623 10.81 13.44 5.71
N ARG A 624 11.79 14.34 5.79
CA ARG A 624 12.88 14.31 6.77
C ARG A 624 12.34 14.27 8.21
N GLN A 625 11.41 15.17 8.55
CA GLN A 625 10.80 15.24 9.88
C GLN A 625 9.97 14.00 10.20
N ALA A 626 9.16 13.52 9.26
CA ALA A 626 8.35 12.32 9.42
C ALA A 626 9.22 11.08 9.64
N LEU A 627 10.25 10.87 8.81
CA LEU A 627 11.19 9.76 8.94
C LEU A 627 11.95 9.81 10.26
N TRP A 628 12.45 10.98 10.66
CA TRP A 628 13.12 11.14 11.96
C TRP A 628 12.18 10.83 13.13
N GLN A 629 10.92 11.27 13.07
CA GLN A 629 9.93 10.98 14.10
C GLN A 629 9.60 9.48 14.19
N LEU A 630 9.49 8.78 13.06
CA LEU A 630 9.20 7.34 13.00
C LEU A 630 10.38 6.47 13.44
N LEU A 631 11.58 6.79 12.98
CA LEU A 631 12.74 5.91 13.17
C LEU A 631 13.51 6.22 14.47
N TRP A 632 13.51 7.48 14.94
CA TRP A 632 14.28 7.87 16.13
C TRP A 632 13.42 8.10 17.39
N VAL A 633 12.33 8.87 17.25
CA VAL A 633 11.52 9.35 18.40
C VAL A 633 10.52 8.29 18.87
N ASN A 634 9.75 7.71 17.94
CA ASN A 634 8.75 6.68 18.22
C ASN A 634 9.04 5.39 17.44
N PRO A 635 10.17 4.70 17.72
CA PRO A 635 10.53 3.50 16.99
C PRO A 635 9.52 2.39 17.25
N ILE A 636 9.07 1.76 16.17
CA ILE A 636 8.31 0.50 16.21
C ILE A 636 9.27 -0.57 16.73
N ALA A 637 8.81 -1.47 17.60
CA ALA A 637 9.62 -2.65 17.94
C ALA A 637 9.84 -3.47 16.66
N SER A 638 11.04 -3.41 16.09
CA SER A 638 11.40 -4.17 14.88
C SER A 638 11.18 -5.67 15.14
N PRO A 639 10.30 -6.36 14.39
CA PRO A 639 10.36 -7.80 14.29
C PRO A 639 11.56 -8.14 13.40
N ASN A 640 12.53 -8.89 13.94
CA ASN A 640 13.72 -9.35 13.22
C ASN A 640 13.35 -9.88 11.82
N LEU A 641 13.60 -9.06 10.80
CA LEU A 641 13.22 -9.34 9.41
C LEU A 641 14.29 -10.19 8.73
N SER A 642 14.56 -11.37 9.29
CA SER A 642 15.31 -12.41 8.59
C SER A 642 14.38 -13.60 8.37
N LYS A 643 13.86 -13.68 7.14
CA LYS A 643 13.26 -14.88 6.51
C LYS A 643 11.92 -15.39 7.09
N SER A 644 10.79 -14.73 6.80
CA SER A 644 9.52 -15.45 6.53
C SER A 644 8.44 -14.53 5.90
N THR A 645 7.64 -15.06 4.98
CA THR A 645 6.35 -14.46 4.55
C THR A 645 5.26 -14.59 5.62
N ALA A 646 5.52 -15.32 6.71
CA ALA A 646 4.58 -15.55 7.80
C ALA A 646 4.43 -14.33 8.75
N ASP A 647 5.45 -13.47 8.86
CA ASP A 647 5.44 -12.34 9.80
C ASP A 647 4.58 -11.14 9.35
N VAL A 648 4.31 -11.00 8.05
CA VAL A 648 3.43 -9.95 7.51
C VAL A 648 1.97 -10.16 7.96
N PHE A 649 1.56 -11.41 8.18
CA PHE A 649 0.21 -11.74 8.68
C PHE A 649 0.05 -11.46 10.19
N SER A 650 1.13 -11.53 10.98
CA SER A 650 1.13 -11.16 12.40
C SER A 650 0.96 -9.65 12.59
N LEU A 651 1.60 -8.83 11.73
CA LEU A 651 1.53 -7.37 11.79
C LEU A 651 0.14 -6.80 11.45
N LYS A 652 -0.70 -7.53 10.69
CA LYS A 652 -2.10 -7.15 10.44
C LYS A 652 -2.94 -7.05 11.72
N ARG A 653 -2.48 -7.59 12.86
CA ARG A 653 -3.17 -7.47 14.17
C ARG A 653 -3.02 -6.08 14.81
N HIS A 654 -2.08 -5.25 14.32
CA HIS A 654 -1.84 -3.89 14.80
C HIS A 654 -1.78 -2.89 13.63
N PRO A 655 -2.94 -2.35 13.18
CA PRO A 655 -3.05 -1.49 12.00
C PRO A 655 -2.14 -0.26 12.03
N LEU A 656 -1.92 0.35 13.20
CA LEU A 656 -1.08 1.54 13.35
C LEU A 656 0.40 1.26 13.07
N GLU A 657 0.96 0.18 13.64
CA GLU A 657 2.36 -0.21 13.46
C GLU A 657 2.64 -0.59 12.00
N PHE A 658 1.69 -1.27 11.35
CA PHE A 658 1.77 -1.58 9.93
C PHE A 658 1.82 -0.33 9.06
N ILE A 659 0.96 0.66 9.31
CA ILE A 659 0.96 1.93 8.56
C ILE A 659 2.27 2.68 8.80
N GLN A 660 2.76 2.77 10.04
CA GLN A 660 4.02 3.44 10.36
C GLN A 660 5.21 2.80 9.63
N HIS A 661 5.31 1.47 9.64
CA HIS A 661 6.34 0.73 8.92
C HIS A 661 6.23 0.88 7.40
N ARG A 662 5.01 0.88 6.85
CA ARG A 662 4.80 1.15 5.42
C ARG A 662 5.25 2.57 5.07
N VAL A 663 4.87 3.56 5.87
CA VAL A 663 5.24 4.97 5.65
C VAL A 663 6.75 5.17 5.70
N SER A 664 7.47 4.53 6.63
CA SER A 664 8.94 4.66 6.70
C SER A 664 9.61 4.16 5.42
N ILE A 665 9.17 3.04 4.87
CA ILE A 665 9.69 2.50 3.59
C ILE A 665 9.38 3.46 2.43
N VAL A 666 8.11 3.79 2.21
CA VAL A 666 7.72 4.58 1.02
C VAL A 666 8.24 6.01 1.08
N ALA A 667 8.34 6.61 2.28
CA ALA A 667 8.90 7.94 2.45
C ALA A 667 10.41 7.94 2.23
N SER A 668 11.13 6.91 2.70
CA SER A 668 12.56 6.79 2.42
C SER A 668 12.85 6.57 0.94
N ASP A 669 12.09 5.70 0.29
CA ASP A 669 12.19 5.46 -1.15
C ASP A 669 12.00 6.75 -1.96
N LEU A 670 10.99 7.55 -1.61
CA LEU A 670 10.75 8.84 -2.27
C LEU A 670 11.88 9.83 -1.99
N LEU A 671 12.37 9.90 -0.74
CA LEU A 671 13.48 10.79 -0.38
C LEU A 671 14.76 10.43 -1.16
N SER A 672 15.06 9.14 -1.28
CA SER A 672 16.16 8.60 -2.07
C SER A 672 16.03 8.99 -3.55
N GLN A 673 14.85 8.82 -4.15
CA GLN A 673 14.63 9.23 -5.54
C GLN A 673 14.76 10.75 -5.73
N LEU A 674 14.24 11.56 -4.80
CA LEU A 674 14.42 13.02 -4.85
C LEU A 674 15.89 13.44 -4.71
N GLN A 675 16.68 12.70 -3.94
CA GLN A 675 18.13 12.89 -3.86
C GLN A 675 18.79 12.58 -5.22
N ASP A 676 18.38 11.51 -5.91
CA ASP A 676 18.90 11.20 -7.25
C ASP A 676 18.62 12.34 -8.25
N TRP A 677 17.40 12.89 -8.21
CA TRP A 677 17.04 14.09 -8.97
C TRP A 677 17.90 15.30 -8.56
N ASN A 678 18.18 15.50 -7.28
CA ASN A 678 19.04 16.61 -6.84
C ASN A 678 20.51 16.43 -7.28
N ASN A 679 21.00 15.19 -7.37
CA ASN A 679 22.36 14.89 -7.80
C ASN A 679 22.57 15.14 -9.30
N ARG A 680 21.55 14.89 -10.13
CA ARG A 680 21.58 15.16 -11.59
C ARG A 680 21.69 16.64 -11.90
N ARG A 681 20.85 17.44 -11.26
CA ARG A 681 20.89 18.91 -11.31
C ARG A 681 20.43 19.45 -9.98
N GLN A 682 21.36 20.09 -9.29
CA GLN A 682 21.13 20.59 -7.95
C GLN A 682 20.04 21.66 -7.94
N PHE A 683 18.97 21.40 -7.19
CA PHE A 683 17.91 22.38 -6.90
C PHE A 683 17.87 22.76 -5.43
N THR A 684 18.41 21.92 -4.52
CA THR A 684 18.52 22.21 -3.09
C THR A 684 19.88 21.78 -2.51
N PRO A 685 20.41 22.46 -1.48
CA PRO A 685 21.67 22.05 -0.86
C PRO A 685 21.53 20.70 -0.15
N PRO A 686 22.58 19.84 -0.15
CA PRO A 686 22.55 18.54 0.52
C PRO A 686 22.20 18.61 2.02
N SER A 687 22.51 19.73 2.68
CA SER A 687 22.18 19.98 4.08
C SER A 687 20.69 19.86 4.39
N ASP A 688 19.81 20.13 3.44
CA ASP A 688 18.36 20.11 3.65
C ASP A 688 17.81 18.69 3.84
N PHE A 689 18.54 17.67 3.35
CA PHE A 689 18.19 16.26 3.51
C PHE A 689 18.66 15.69 4.86
N HIS A 690 19.69 16.29 5.47
CA HIS A 690 20.32 15.76 6.68
C HIS A 690 19.49 16.08 7.94
N ALA A 691 19.40 15.12 8.86
CA ALA A 691 18.77 15.31 10.16
C ALA A 691 19.67 16.10 11.12
N ASP A 692 19.07 16.99 11.92
CA ASP A 692 19.79 17.91 12.81
C ASP A 692 20.43 17.22 14.03
N GLY A 693 20.15 15.93 14.28
CA GLY A 693 20.56 15.18 15.47
C GLY A 693 21.78 14.25 15.32
N VAL A 694 22.49 14.29 14.18
CA VAL A 694 23.62 13.39 13.90
C VAL A 694 24.91 13.88 14.57
N ASN A 695 25.22 13.33 15.74
CA ASN A 695 26.43 13.63 16.53
C ASN A 695 27.36 12.41 16.63
N ASP A 696 28.55 12.57 17.23
CA ASP A 696 29.51 11.47 17.45
C ASP A 696 28.90 10.29 18.24
N HIS A 697 27.94 10.56 19.14
CA HIS A 697 27.20 9.50 19.83
C HIS A 697 26.36 8.65 18.86
N PHE A 698 25.70 9.27 17.89
CA PHE A 698 24.94 8.56 16.85
C PHE A 698 25.87 7.66 16.04
N ILE A 699 27.05 8.18 15.65
CA ILE A 699 28.07 7.43 14.90
C ILE A 699 28.51 6.19 15.69
N SER A 700 28.72 6.31 17.01
CA SER A 700 29.09 5.17 17.86
C SER A 700 27.98 4.11 17.98
N GLN A 701 26.72 4.53 18.06
CA GLN A 701 25.59 3.60 18.11
C GLN A 701 25.37 2.90 16.77
N ALA A 702 25.48 3.63 15.66
CA ALA A 702 25.31 3.13 14.29
C ALA A 702 26.22 1.92 13.94
N MET A 703 27.37 1.81 14.60
CA MET A 703 28.30 0.69 14.43
C MET A 703 27.84 -0.60 15.10
N ILE A 704 26.90 -0.51 16.05
CA ILE A 704 26.37 -1.65 16.79
C ILE A 704 25.08 -2.11 16.11
N GLU A 705 25.06 -3.36 15.68
CA GLU A 705 23.88 -4.02 15.10
C GLU A 705 22.69 -3.96 16.08
N ASN A 706 21.47 -3.87 15.55
CA ASN A 706 20.21 -3.76 16.32
C ASN A 706 20.07 -2.50 17.18
N THR A 707 20.79 -1.42 16.87
CA THR A 707 20.52 -0.10 17.44
C THR A 707 19.61 0.73 16.53
N ARG A 708 18.91 1.72 17.12
CA ARG A 708 18.07 2.67 16.36
C ARG A 708 18.86 3.44 15.30
N ALA A 709 20.13 3.77 15.59
CA ALA A 709 21.00 4.46 14.66
C ALA A 709 21.36 3.58 13.44
N HIS A 710 21.54 2.27 13.67
CA HIS A 710 21.77 1.29 12.61
C HIS A 710 20.51 1.12 11.72
N GLU A 711 19.32 1.05 12.31
CA GLU A 711 18.05 0.98 11.57
C GLU A 711 17.84 2.22 10.67
N ILE A 712 18.19 3.42 11.16
CA ILE A 712 18.14 4.65 10.35
C ILE A 712 19.10 4.57 9.16
N LEU A 713 20.30 4.01 9.34
CA LEU A 713 21.26 3.87 8.24
C LEU A 713 20.80 2.85 7.19
N GLN A 714 20.17 1.77 7.61
CA GLN A 714 19.63 0.78 6.68
C GLN A 714 18.39 1.30 5.94
N HIS A 715 17.48 1.96 6.64
CA HIS A 715 16.21 2.36 6.06
C HIS A 715 16.21 3.76 5.44
N ALA A 716 16.97 4.72 5.96
CA ALA A 716 16.98 6.12 5.52
C ALA A 716 18.38 6.75 5.62
N PRO A 717 19.39 6.23 4.89
CA PRO A 717 20.79 6.64 5.02
C PRO A 717 21.03 8.12 4.71
N PHE A 718 20.23 8.74 3.84
CA PHE A 718 20.39 10.14 3.43
C PHE A 718 20.00 11.16 4.49
N LEU A 719 19.39 10.73 5.60
CA LEU A 719 19.27 11.56 6.81
C LEU A 719 20.64 11.80 7.46
N VAL A 720 21.62 10.95 7.19
CA VAL A 720 22.97 11.03 7.74
C VAL A 720 23.90 11.66 6.70
N PRO A 721 24.67 12.71 7.07
CA PRO A 721 25.64 13.34 6.18
C PRO A 721 26.63 12.33 5.58
N PHE A 722 27.01 12.55 4.32
CA PHE A 722 27.97 11.71 3.60
C PHE A 722 29.26 11.46 4.40
N THR A 723 29.84 12.51 4.98
CA THR A 723 31.07 12.42 5.78
C THR A 723 30.93 11.50 7.01
N SER A 724 29.77 11.52 7.67
CA SER A 724 29.47 10.64 8.79
C SER A 724 29.30 9.19 8.34
N ARG A 725 28.64 8.95 7.20
CA ARG A 725 28.50 7.60 6.61
C ARG A 725 29.85 7.02 6.18
N VAL A 726 30.74 7.82 5.59
CA VAL A 726 32.13 7.40 5.27
C VAL A 726 32.90 7.00 6.52
N LYS A 727 32.77 7.75 7.64
CA LYS A 727 33.40 7.39 8.92
C LYS A 727 32.87 6.06 9.47
N ILE A 728 31.56 5.83 9.38
CA ILE A 728 30.94 4.56 9.81
C ILE A 728 31.48 3.40 8.95
N PHE A 729 31.46 3.56 7.63
CA PHE A 729 32.00 2.57 6.68
C PHE A 729 33.47 2.23 6.96
N ALA A 730 34.33 3.24 7.10
CA ALA A 730 35.75 3.04 7.36
C ALA A 730 36.00 2.34 8.72
N SER A 731 35.20 2.66 9.74
CA SER A 731 35.31 2.05 11.06
C SER A 731 34.83 0.60 11.07
N GLN A 732 33.78 0.28 10.31
CA GLN A 732 33.29 -1.10 10.13
C GLN A 732 34.36 -1.96 9.43
N LEU A 733 34.98 -1.45 8.36
CA LEU A 733 36.10 -2.12 7.70
C LEU A 733 37.26 -2.36 8.67
N ALA A 734 37.66 -1.35 9.44
CA ALA A 734 38.73 -1.48 10.43
C ALA A 734 38.41 -2.55 11.50
N ALA A 735 37.16 -2.63 11.96
CA ALA A 735 36.72 -3.64 12.93
C ALA A 735 36.80 -5.07 12.37
N VAL A 736 36.44 -5.28 11.10
CA VAL A 736 36.57 -6.59 10.43
C VAL A 736 38.05 -6.98 10.27
N ARG A 737 38.90 -6.05 9.81
CA ARG A 737 40.35 -6.27 9.69
C ARG A 737 40.99 -6.67 11.03
N GLN A 738 40.55 -6.08 12.14
CA GLN A 738 41.08 -6.40 13.48
C GLN A 738 40.63 -7.76 14.01
N ARG A 739 39.40 -8.20 13.71
CA ARG A 739 38.90 -9.53 14.10
C ARG A 739 39.70 -10.65 13.43
N ASP A 740 39.92 -10.52 12.12
CA ASP A 740 40.59 -11.55 11.30
C ASP A 740 42.13 -11.52 11.44
N GLY A 741 42.70 -10.41 11.94
CA GLY A 741 44.13 -10.28 12.21
C GLY A 741 44.70 -11.27 13.24
N SER A 742 43.86 -11.91 14.05
CA SER A 742 44.27 -12.92 15.03
C SER A 742 44.48 -14.32 14.42
N HIS A 743 43.83 -14.64 13.29
CA HIS A 743 44.03 -15.86 12.51
C HIS A 743 45.03 -15.70 11.35
N ALA A 744 45.25 -14.46 10.86
CA ALA A 744 46.13 -14.15 9.73
C ALA A 744 47.65 -14.29 10.00
N VAL A 745 48.06 -14.66 11.22
CA VAL A 745 49.49 -14.86 11.54
C VAL A 745 50.07 -16.11 10.87
N LEU A 746 49.22 -17.07 10.47
CA LEU A 746 49.64 -18.38 9.97
C LEU A 746 49.71 -18.49 8.43
N THR A 747 48.92 -17.73 7.66
CA THR A 747 48.91 -17.74 6.20
C THR A 747 49.34 -16.38 5.62
N ARG A 748 50.59 -16.28 5.18
CA ARG A 748 51.06 -15.13 4.39
C ARG A 748 50.91 -15.46 2.90
N ASN A 749 49.83 -14.97 2.29
CA ASN A 749 49.61 -15.10 0.85
C ASN A 749 50.62 -14.22 0.11
N ARG A 750 51.60 -14.86 -0.54
CA ARG A 750 52.66 -14.20 -1.30
C ARG A 750 52.41 -14.37 -2.79
N PHE A 751 52.25 -13.26 -3.48
CA PHE A 751 52.06 -13.23 -4.92
C PHE A 751 53.36 -12.90 -5.63
N ARG A 752 53.65 -13.67 -6.68
CA ARG A 752 54.77 -13.43 -7.59
C ARG A 752 54.19 -12.94 -8.90
N ILE A 753 54.48 -11.69 -9.27
CA ILE A 753 53.81 -10.99 -10.38
C ILE A 753 54.86 -10.51 -11.38
N ARG A 754 54.67 -10.83 -12.65
CA ARG A 754 55.47 -10.25 -13.74
C ARG A 754 54.80 -8.96 -14.23
N ARG A 755 55.57 -7.88 -14.38
CA ARG A 755 55.01 -6.56 -14.79
C ARG A 755 54.31 -6.63 -16.15
N ASP A 756 54.86 -7.40 -17.09
CA ASP A 756 54.32 -7.54 -18.46
C ASP A 756 53.06 -8.44 -18.55
N HIS A 757 52.79 -9.25 -17.53
CA HIS A 757 51.66 -10.20 -17.47
C HIS A 757 50.88 -10.05 -16.16
N ILE A 758 50.74 -8.80 -15.70
CA ILE A 758 50.17 -8.50 -14.38
C ILE A 758 48.74 -9.02 -14.23
N LEU A 759 47.95 -8.96 -15.31
CA LEU A 759 46.54 -9.31 -15.28
C LEU A 759 46.34 -10.83 -15.18
N GLU A 760 47.05 -11.61 -15.99
CA GLU A 760 46.94 -13.08 -15.98
C GLU A 760 47.51 -13.69 -14.70
N ASP A 761 48.66 -13.19 -14.25
CA ASP A 761 49.31 -13.65 -13.02
C ASP A 761 48.45 -13.33 -11.79
N ALA A 762 47.81 -12.16 -11.76
CA ALA A 762 46.89 -11.77 -10.71
C ALA A 762 45.58 -12.57 -10.75
N PHE A 763 45.01 -12.79 -11.94
CA PHE A 763 43.79 -13.59 -12.12
C PHE A 763 43.97 -15.01 -11.59
N SER A 764 45.09 -15.65 -11.94
CA SER A 764 45.39 -17.03 -11.53
C SER A 764 45.60 -17.14 -10.02
N GLN A 765 46.25 -16.17 -9.39
CA GLN A 765 46.59 -16.21 -7.95
C GLN A 765 45.45 -15.74 -7.05
N LEU A 766 44.68 -14.72 -7.44
CA LEU A 766 43.55 -14.23 -6.65
C LEU A 766 42.34 -15.18 -6.70
N ASN A 767 42.05 -15.78 -7.86
CA ASN A 767 40.94 -16.74 -7.96
C ASN A 767 41.18 -18.04 -7.18
N ALA A 768 42.44 -18.34 -6.82
CA ALA A 768 42.77 -19.50 -6.00
C ALA A 768 42.56 -19.26 -4.49
N LEU A 769 42.33 -18.02 -4.06
CA LEU A 769 42.16 -17.69 -2.64
C LEU A 769 40.72 -17.92 -2.16
N SER A 770 40.59 -18.34 -0.90
CA SER A 770 39.31 -18.38 -0.19
C SER A 770 38.88 -16.97 0.25
N GLU A 771 37.61 -16.78 0.64
CA GLU A 771 37.12 -15.49 1.16
C GLU A 771 37.84 -15.03 2.43
N GLU A 772 38.23 -15.97 3.30
CA GLU A 772 39.01 -15.67 4.51
C GLU A 772 40.43 -15.20 4.15
N ASP A 773 41.06 -15.86 3.18
CA ASP A 773 42.39 -15.51 2.67
C ASP A 773 42.42 -14.16 1.94
N LEU A 774 41.32 -13.79 1.28
CA LEU A 774 41.15 -12.48 0.63
C LEU A 774 41.04 -11.33 1.63
N ARG A 775 40.51 -11.57 2.84
CA ARG A 775 40.49 -10.57 3.93
C ARG A 775 41.87 -10.37 4.56
N GLY A 776 42.74 -11.38 4.47
CA GLY A 776 44.12 -11.30 4.94
C GLY A 776 45.01 -10.34 4.13
N PRO A 777 46.18 -9.96 4.69
CA PRO A 777 47.15 -9.13 3.98
C PRO A 777 47.83 -9.92 2.86
N ILE A 778 47.82 -9.37 1.64
CA ILE A 778 48.49 -9.94 0.46
C ILE A 778 49.84 -9.28 0.32
N ARG A 779 50.91 -10.07 0.19
CA ARG A 779 52.25 -9.58 -0.10
C ARG A 779 52.61 -9.79 -1.54
N VAL A 780 53.10 -8.76 -2.22
CA VAL A 780 53.45 -8.83 -3.64
C VAL A 780 54.96 -8.73 -3.82
N THR A 781 55.50 -9.56 -4.71
CA THR A 781 56.89 -9.50 -5.17
C THR A 781 56.89 -9.44 -6.68
N PHE A 782 57.42 -8.35 -7.24
CA PHE A 782 57.58 -8.21 -8.68
C PHE A 782 58.78 -9.01 -9.16
N VAL A 783 58.62 -9.66 -10.30
CA VAL A 783 59.62 -10.51 -10.94
C VAL A 783 59.80 -10.03 -12.36
N ASN A 784 61.05 -9.84 -12.78
CA ASN A 784 61.36 -9.46 -14.16
C ASN A 784 61.27 -10.67 -15.13
N GLU A 785 61.45 -10.42 -16.43
CA GLU A 785 61.42 -11.46 -17.47
C GLU A 785 62.41 -12.63 -17.22
N PHE A 786 63.47 -12.40 -16.45
CA PHE A 786 64.49 -13.40 -16.12
C PHE A 786 64.22 -14.16 -14.82
N GLY A 787 63.06 -13.95 -14.18
CA GLY A 787 62.70 -14.64 -12.94
C GLY A 787 63.34 -14.07 -11.67
N VAL A 788 64.03 -12.93 -11.77
CA VAL A 788 64.72 -12.29 -10.64
C VAL A 788 63.75 -11.35 -9.92
N GLU A 789 63.71 -11.46 -8.59
CA GLU A 789 62.88 -10.63 -7.72
C GLU A 789 63.43 -9.19 -7.68
N GLU A 790 62.56 -8.20 -7.92
CA GLU A 790 62.89 -6.79 -7.76
C GLU A 790 63.15 -6.45 -6.27
N ALA A 791 64.12 -5.57 -6.02
CA ALA A 791 64.47 -5.17 -4.66
C ALA A 791 63.36 -4.30 -4.04
N GLY A 792 62.71 -4.78 -2.98
CA GLY A 792 61.71 -3.99 -2.27
C GLY A 792 61.14 -4.72 -1.04
N ILE A 793 60.98 -4.00 0.07
CA ILE A 793 60.30 -4.52 1.27
C ILE A 793 58.85 -4.06 1.21
N ASP A 794 57.92 -5.02 1.17
CA ASP A 794 56.49 -4.75 1.17
C ASP A 794 56.00 -4.28 2.57
N GLY A 795 56.11 -2.97 2.78
CA GLY A 795 55.45 -2.24 3.86
C GLY A 795 54.10 -1.62 3.45
N GLY A 796 53.48 -2.10 2.36
CA GLY A 796 52.21 -1.61 1.81
C GLY A 796 52.34 -0.79 0.52
N GLY A 797 53.51 -0.23 0.22
CA GLY A 797 53.75 0.53 -1.02
C GLY A 797 53.79 -0.33 -2.28
N ILE A 798 54.37 -1.54 -2.21
CA ILE A 798 54.45 -2.47 -3.34
C ILE A 798 53.06 -3.03 -3.66
N PHE A 799 52.27 -3.37 -2.63
CA PHE A 799 50.89 -3.78 -2.82
C PHE A 799 50.03 -2.67 -3.46
N LYS A 800 50.21 -1.40 -3.05
CA LYS A 800 49.53 -0.26 -3.70
C LYS A 800 49.91 -0.11 -5.18
N ASP A 801 51.20 -0.22 -5.51
CA ASP A 801 51.68 -0.19 -6.90
C ASP A 801 51.08 -1.35 -7.73
N PHE A 802 51.04 -2.55 -7.16
CA PHE A 802 50.36 -3.69 -7.77
C PHE A 802 48.88 -3.40 -8.03
N MET A 803 48.14 -2.90 -7.03
CA MET A 803 46.71 -2.56 -7.16
C MET A 803 46.45 -1.45 -8.18
N GLU A 804 47.35 -0.49 -8.33
CA GLU A 804 47.22 0.57 -9.33
C GLU A 804 47.48 0.03 -10.76
N ASN A 805 48.51 -0.80 -10.93
CA ASN A 805 48.88 -1.32 -12.25
C ASN A 805 47.87 -2.38 -12.74
N ILE A 806 47.39 -3.26 -11.87
CA ILE A 806 46.36 -4.23 -12.23
C ILE A 806 45.05 -3.54 -12.61
N THR A 807 44.63 -2.51 -11.86
CA THR A 807 43.39 -1.80 -12.16
C THR A 807 43.51 -1.00 -13.46
N ARG A 808 44.65 -0.35 -13.71
CA ARG A 808 44.90 0.30 -15.00
C ARG A 808 44.85 -0.68 -16.17
N ALA A 809 45.50 -1.84 -16.05
CA ALA A 809 45.53 -2.84 -17.12
C ALA A 809 44.16 -3.50 -17.34
N ALA A 810 43.42 -3.75 -16.26
CA ALA A 810 42.19 -4.53 -16.33
C ALA A 810 40.96 -3.75 -16.80
N PHE A 811 40.93 -2.45 -16.53
CA PHE A 811 39.84 -1.56 -16.93
C PHE A 811 40.15 -0.80 -18.24
N ASP A 812 41.23 -1.17 -18.93
CA ASP A 812 41.55 -0.66 -20.27
C ASP A 812 40.50 -1.13 -21.28
N VAL A 813 39.93 -0.17 -22.04
CA VAL A 813 38.97 -0.42 -23.13
C VAL A 813 39.57 -1.34 -24.20
N GLN A 814 40.88 -1.28 -24.42
CA GLN A 814 41.57 -2.12 -25.41
C GLN A 814 41.52 -3.61 -25.06
N TYR A 815 41.38 -3.94 -23.77
CA TYR A 815 41.24 -5.33 -23.33
C TYR A 815 39.85 -5.90 -23.67
N GLY A 816 38.86 -5.05 -24.00
CA GLY A 816 37.56 -5.47 -24.51
C GLY A 816 36.54 -5.93 -23.45
N LEU A 817 36.86 -5.85 -22.16
CA LEU A 817 35.91 -6.13 -21.08
C LEU A 817 35.00 -4.93 -20.76
N PHE A 818 35.50 -3.71 -20.88
CA PHE A 818 34.73 -2.48 -20.66
C PHE A 818 34.64 -1.63 -21.93
N LYS A 819 33.59 -0.81 -21.99
CA LYS A 819 33.40 0.25 -22.98
C LYS A 819 33.29 1.59 -22.26
N GLU A 820 33.57 2.67 -22.97
CA GLU A 820 33.41 4.04 -22.48
C GLU A 820 32.16 4.70 -23.07
N THR A 821 31.54 5.58 -22.28
CA THR A 821 30.51 6.51 -22.76
C THR A 821 31.16 7.73 -23.42
N ALA A 822 30.33 8.66 -23.94
CA ALA A 822 30.82 9.92 -24.49
C ALA A 822 31.62 10.77 -23.47
N ASP A 823 31.36 10.58 -22.17
CA ASP A 823 32.02 11.27 -21.07
C ASP A 823 33.24 10.49 -20.51
N HIS A 824 33.73 9.48 -21.24
CA HIS A 824 34.82 8.58 -20.81
C HIS A 824 34.53 7.81 -19.51
N LEU A 825 33.25 7.51 -19.24
CA LEU A 825 32.85 6.69 -18.10
C LEU A 825 32.75 5.22 -18.50
N LEU A 826 33.30 4.32 -17.69
CA LEU A 826 33.41 2.89 -17.97
C LEU A 826 32.15 2.12 -17.57
N TYR A 827 31.73 1.21 -18.44
CA TYR A 827 30.66 0.24 -18.19
C TYR A 827 30.99 -1.12 -18.84
N PRO A 828 30.41 -2.24 -18.34
CA PRO A 828 30.66 -3.56 -18.90
C PRO A 828 30.30 -3.62 -20.38
N ASN A 829 31.20 -4.15 -21.21
CA ASN A 829 30.94 -4.36 -22.62
C ASN A 829 29.88 -5.47 -22.82
N PRO A 830 28.71 -5.18 -23.43
CA PRO A 830 27.70 -6.21 -23.68
C PRO A 830 28.25 -7.34 -24.57
N GLY A 831 29.00 -6.98 -25.61
CA GLY A 831 29.69 -7.92 -26.52
C GLY A 831 31.00 -8.52 -26.01
N SER A 832 31.26 -8.47 -24.69
CA SER A 832 32.50 -9.04 -24.09
C SER A 832 32.68 -10.53 -24.37
N LEU A 833 31.59 -11.27 -24.56
CA LEU A 833 31.60 -12.69 -24.94
C LEU A 833 32.29 -12.93 -26.29
N MET A 834 32.21 -11.97 -27.22
CA MET A 834 32.81 -12.09 -28.55
C MET A 834 34.34 -11.91 -28.52
N VAL A 835 34.86 -11.28 -27.47
CA VAL A 835 36.30 -11.01 -27.28
C VAL A 835 36.96 -12.09 -26.42
N HIS A 836 36.31 -12.48 -25.32
CA HIS A 836 36.85 -13.44 -24.34
C HIS A 836 35.84 -14.53 -24.01
N GLU A 837 36.20 -15.80 -24.21
CA GLU A 837 35.35 -16.94 -23.83
C GLU A 837 35.07 -16.99 -22.31
N GLN A 838 36.05 -16.59 -21.49
CA GLN A 838 35.96 -16.59 -20.03
C GLN A 838 35.56 -15.23 -19.43
N HIS A 839 34.94 -14.34 -20.22
CA HIS A 839 34.64 -12.95 -19.80
C HIS A 839 33.92 -12.85 -18.44
N LEU A 840 32.97 -13.76 -18.13
CA LEU A 840 32.25 -13.75 -16.84
C LEU A 840 33.16 -14.00 -15.64
N GLN A 841 34.18 -14.85 -15.77
CA GLN A 841 35.15 -15.11 -14.71
C GLN A 841 36.05 -13.89 -14.50
N TYR A 842 36.44 -13.22 -15.58
CA TYR A 842 37.15 -11.94 -15.48
C TYR A 842 36.30 -10.88 -14.76
N PHE A 843 35.01 -10.73 -15.08
CA PHE A 843 34.15 -9.79 -14.35
C PHE A 843 34.07 -10.11 -12.86
N HIS A 844 33.94 -11.38 -12.48
CA HIS A 844 33.99 -11.80 -11.09
C HIS A 844 35.29 -11.37 -10.41
N PHE A 845 36.43 -11.73 -11.01
CA PHE A 845 37.75 -11.34 -10.54
C PHE A 845 37.91 -9.83 -10.38
N LEU A 846 37.41 -9.04 -11.34
CA LEU A 846 37.50 -7.57 -11.29
C LEU A 846 36.65 -6.97 -10.18
N GLY A 847 35.49 -7.57 -9.92
CA GLY A 847 34.69 -7.27 -8.74
C GLY A 847 35.49 -7.50 -7.46
N THR A 848 36.18 -8.63 -7.35
CA THR A 848 37.05 -8.96 -6.21
C THR A 848 38.23 -8.01 -6.07
N VAL A 849 38.89 -7.63 -7.17
CA VAL A 849 40.01 -6.65 -7.17
C VAL A 849 39.52 -5.29 -6.69
N LEU A 850 38.39 -4.79 -7.20
CA LEU A 850 37.82 -3.51 -6.76
C LEU A 850 37.43 -3.57 -5.27
N ALA A 851 36.78 -4.66 -4.85
CA ALA A 851 36.42 -4.86 -3.46
C ALA A 851 37.63 -4.96 -2.55
N LYS A 852 38.73 -5.59 -2.99
CA LYS A 852 39.99 -5.63 -2.24
C LYS A 852 40.62 -4.24 -2.11
N ALA A 853 40.60 -3.43 -3.16
CA ALA A 853 41.08 -2.05 -3.09
C ALA A 853 40.29 -1.23 -2.05
N MET A 854 38.95 -1.28 -2.12
CA MET A 854 38.08 -0.63 -1.15
C MET A 854 38.25 -1.20 0.27
N PHE A 855 38.38 -2.53 0.40
CA PHE A 855 38.56 -3.22 1.66
C PHE A 855 39.86 -2.84 2.33
N GLU A 856 40.92 -2.47 1.60
CA GLU A 856 42.22 -1.99 2.11
C GLU A 856 42.28 -0.47 2.27
N GLY A 857 41.30 0.27 1.73
CA GLY A 857 41.27 1.74 1.76
C GLY A 857 42.15 2.38 0.69
N ILE A 858 42.39 1.67 -0.41
CA ILE A 858 43.13 2.15 -1.57
C ILE A 858 42.13 2.75 -2.56
N LEU A 859 42.34 4.01 -2.93
CA LEU A 859 41.53 4.70 -3.93
C LEU A 859 42.00 4.29 -5.34
N VAL A 860 41.07 3.98 -6.23
CA VAL A 860 41.36 3.55 -7.59
C VAL A 860 40.79 4.53 -8.59
N ASP A 861 41.63 5.05 -9.49
CA ASP A 861 41.27 6.06 -10.48
C ASP A 861 40.51 5.47 -11.67
N ILE A 862 39.32 4.92 -11.41
CA ILE A 862 38.42 4.34 -12.42
C ILE A 862 37.11 5.12 -12.42
N PRO A 863 36.78 5.85 -13.51
CA PRO A 863 35.51 6.55 -13.63
C PRO A 863 34.42 5.58 -14.11
N PHE A 864 33.58 5.06 -13.23
CA PHE A 864 32.46 4.20 -13.64
C PHE A 864 31.24 5.03 -14.05
N ALA A 865 30.48 4.51 -15.02
CA ALA A 865 29.19 5.08 -15.38
C ALA A 865 28.18 4.90 -14.24
N THR A 866 27.36 5.93 -13.98
CA THR A 866 26.41 5.94 -12.85
C THR A 866 25.39 4.80 -12.93
N PHE A 867 24.86 4.52 -14.13
CA PHE A 867 23.93 3.42 -14.34
C PHE A 867 24.55 2.04 -14.04
N PHE A 868 25.88 1.89 -14.20
CA PHE A 868 26.58 0.66 -13.82
C PHE A 868 26.75 0.57 -12.31
N LEU A 869 27.09 1.67 -11.63
CA LEU A 869 27.17 1.71 -10.16
C LEU A 869 25.82 1.38 -9.50
N SER A 870 24.69 1.77 -10.09
CA SER A 870 23.35 1.32 -9.65
C SER A 870 23.24 -0.20 -9.58
N LYS A 871 23.95 -0.95 -10.45
CA LYS A 871 23.94 -2.42 -10.44
C LYS A 871 24.63 -3.00 -9.22
N LEU A 872 25.65 -2.33 -8.71
CA LEU A 872 26.32 -2.76 -7.47
C LEU A 872 25.38 -2.69 -6.26
N LYS A 873 24.45 -1.73 -6.30
CA LYS A 873 23.37 -1.57 -5.32
C LYS A 873 22.14 -2.45 -5.59
N GLN A 874 22.17 -3.28 -6.64
CA GLN A 874 21.01 -4.05 -7.11
C GLN A 874 19.78 -3.17 -7.42
N LYS A 875 20.01 -1.91 -7.81
CA LYS A 875 18.98 -0.95 -8.21
C LYS A 875 18.69 -1.05 -9.70
N HIS A 876 17.41 -0.93 -10.04
CA HIS A 876 16.95 -0.91 -11.43
C HIS A 876 17.09 0.50 -12.01
N ASN A 877 17.60 0.60 -13.25
CA ASN A 877 17.70 1.88 -13.95
C ASN A 877 16.48 2.08 -14.83
N TYR A 878 16.06 3.34 -14.96
CA TYR A 878 14.88 3.75 -15.72
C TYR A 878 15.26 4.64 -16.91
N LEU A 879 14.26 5.10 -17.66
CA LEU A 879 14.43 5.98 -18.83
C LEU A 879 15.31 7.20 -18.53
N ASN A 880 15.15 7.77 -17.34
CA ASN A 880 15.89 8.96 -16.93
C ASN A 880 17.39 8.69 -16.73
N ASP A 881 17.83 7.44 -16.54
CA ASP A 881 19.24 7.08 -16.45
C ASP A 881 19.88 6.87 -17.83
N LEU A 882 19.07 6.73 -18.89
CA LEU A 882 19.55 6.50 -20.26
C LEU A 882 20.52 7.57 -20.78
N PRO A 883 20.37 8.89 -20.49
CA PRO A 883 21.34 9.90 -20.89
C PRO A 883 22.76 9.61 -20.40
N SER A 884 22.94 8.89 -19.29
CA SER A 884 24.27 8.52 -18.79
C SER A 884 24.97 7.44 -19.62
N LEU A 885 24.22 6.71 -20.46
CA LEU A 885 24.73 5.72 -21.40
C LEU A 885 24.78 6.30 -22.82
N ASP A 886 23.62 6.79 -23.30
CA ASP A 886 23.41 7.27 -24.66
C ASP A 886 22.43 8.46 -24.66
N PRO A 887 22.96 9.70 -24.66
CA PRO A 887 22.16 10.92 -24.74
C PRO A 887 21.34 11.05 -26.03
N GLU A 888 21.84 10.50 -27.14
CA GLU A 888 21.21 10.63 -28.45
C GLU A 888 19.98 9.72 -28.53
N LEU A 889 20.10 8.47 -28.10
CA LEU A 889 18.97 7.55 -27.98
C LEU A 889 17.90 8.10 -27.06
N TYR A 890 18.27 8.68 -25.91
CA TYR A 890 17.31 9.35 -25.03
C TYR A 890 16.53 10.45 -25.75
N ARG A 891 17.23 11.33 -26.49
CA ARG A 891 16.58 12.40 -27.27
C ARG A 891 15.58 11.86 -28.28
N HIS A 892 15.91 10.76 -28.97
CA HIS A 892 15.01 10.10 -29.92
C HIS A 892 13.78 9.48 -29.24
N LEU A 893 13.93 8.85 -28.07
CA LEU A 893 12.81 8.28 -27.32
C LEU A 893 11.88 9.37 -26.76
N ILE A 894 12.44 10.48 -26.27
CA ILE A 894 11.64 11.63 -25.81
C ILE A 894 10.91 12.29 -26.98
N PHE A 895 11.53 12.35 -28.17
CA PHE A 895 10.85 12.80 -29.38
C PHE A 895 9.62 11.92 -29.70
N LEU A 896 9.74 10.59 -29.60
CA LEU A 896 8.60 9.67 -29.78
C LEU A 896 7.49 9.90 -28.74
N LYS A 897 7.84 10.22 -27.49
CA LYS A 897 6.87 10.54 -26.42
C LYS A 897 6.04 11.79 -26.75
N ARG A 898 6.62 12.77 -27.45
CA ARG A 898 5.98 14.07 -27.76
C ARG A 898 5.46 14.16 -29.20
N TYR A 899 5.50 13.06 -29.94
CA TYR A 899 5.08 13.04 -31.32
C TYR A 899 3.55 13.22 -31.42
N GLU A 900 3.09 14.25 -32.13
CA GLU A 900 1.66 14.57 -32.27
C GLU A 900 0.95 13.79 -33.40
N GLY A 901 1.69 13.09 -34.27
CA GLY A 901 1.14 12.28 -35.37
C GLY A 901 0.78 10.83 -34.97
N ASP A 902 0.39 10.00 -35.95
CA ASP A 902 0.19 8.57 -35.71
C ASP A 902 1.52 7.82 -35.74
N ILE A 903 1.97 7.32 -34.59
CA ILE A 903 3.23 6.58 -34.44
C ILE A 903 3.20 5.27 -35.27
N ALA A 904 2.02 4.74 -35.59
CA ALA A 904 1.90 3.55 -36.42
C ALA A 904 2.47 3.75 -37.85
N GLU A 905 2.57 4.99 -38.32
CA GLU A 905 3.17 5.34 -39.62
C GLU A 905 4.69 5.23 -39.63
N LEU A 906 5.34 5.26 -38.46
CA LEU A 906 6.80 5.13 -38.33
C LEU A 906 7.29 3.67 -38.47
N GLU A 907 6.37 2.72 -38.67
CA GLU A 907 6.64 1.28 -38.84
C GLU A 907 7.56 0.68 -37.77
N LEU A 908 7.46 1.16 -36.53
CA LEU A 908 8.21 0.63 -35.40
C LEU A 908 7.57 -0.67 -34.87
N TYR A 909 8.41 -1.65 -34.55
CA TYR A 909 8.03 -2.94 -33.96
C TYR A 909 8.75 -3.13 -32.61
N PHE A 910 8.30 -4.06 -31.78
CA PHE A 910 8.93 -4.36 -30.48
C PHE A 910 10.20 -5.22 -30.64
N VAL A 911 11.17 -4.71 -31.40
CA VAL A 911 12.44 -5.36 -31.75
C VAL A 911 13.56 -4.34 -31.55
N ILE A 912 14.72 -4.80 -31.10
CA ILE A 912 15.92 -3.99 -30.99
C ILE A 912 17.04 -4.60 -31.82
N GLU A 913 17.75 -3.73 -32.55
CA GLU A 913 18.95 -4.09 -33.31
C GLU A 913 20.19 -3.82 -32.44
N ASN A 914 21.02 -4.84 -32.27
CA ASN A 914 22.34 -4.75 -31.65
C ASN A 914 23.39 -4.90 -32.75
N ASN A 915 24.31 -3.95 -32.83
CA ASN A 915 25.45 -4.01 -33.75
C ASN A 915 26.73 -4.02 -32.91
N GLU A 916 27.22 -5.22 -32.60
CA GLU A 916 28.43 -5.40 -31.81
C GLU A 916 29.51 -6.04 -32.67
N TYR A 917 30.67 -5.38 -32.77
CA TYR A 917 31.81 -5.86 -33.57
C TYR A 917 31.50 -6.18 -35.04
N GLY A 918 30.46 -5.55 -35.61
CA GLY A 918 30.03 -5.74 -36.99
C GLY A 918 29.01 -6.86 -37.21
N GLU A 919 28.64 -7.61 -36.17
CA GLU A 919 27.51 -8.54 -36.20
C GLU A 919 26.22 -7.81 -35.84
N GLN A 920 25.23 -7.88 -36.73
CA GLN A 920 23.88 -7.36 -36.50
C GLN A 920 22.99 -8.48 -35.99
N THR A 921 22.52 -8.37 -34.75
CA THR A 921 21.56 -9.30 -34.15
C THR A 921 20.27 -8.56 -33.81
N GLU A 922 19.13 -9.15 -34.19
CA GLU A 922 17.80 -8.65 -33.83
C GLU A 922 17.23 -9.43 -32.64
N GLU A 923 16.82 -8.71 -31.59
CA GLU A 923 16.21 -9.29 -30.40
C GLU A 923 14.77 -8.78 -30.21
N GLU A 924 13.85 -9.68 -29.85
CA GLU A 924 12.47 -9.30 -29.54
C GLU A 924 12.34 -8.79 -28.10
N LEU A 925 11.77 -7.60 -27.92
CA LEU A 925 11.55 -7.00 -26.59
C LEU A 925 10.35 -7.62 -25.85
N LEU A 926 9.44 -8.23 -26.60
CA LEU A 926 8.24 -8.91 -26.10
C LEU A 926 8.02 -10.21 -26.89
N PRO A 927 7.34 -11.22 -26.33
CA PRO A 927 6.92 -12.39 -27.09
C PRO A 927 6.10 -11.97 -28.32
N ARG A 928 6.52 -12.38 -29.52
CA ARG A 928 5.91 -11.97 -30.81
C ARG A 928 6.11 -10.48 -31.11
N GLY A 929 7.24 -9.93 -30.70
CA GLY A 929 7.59 -8.52 -30.85
C GLY A 929 7.71 -8.09 -32.31
N LYS A 930 8.27 -8.97 -33.17
CA LYS A 930 8.39 -8.75 -34.63
C LYS A 930 7.06 -8.56 -35.34
N SER A 931 5.96 -9.10 -34.80
CA SER A 931 4.62 -8.96 -35.39
C SER A 931 3.77 -7.88 -34.73
N THR A 932 4.26 -7.23 -33.68
CA THR A 932 3.49 -6.23 -32.92
C THR A 932 3.97 -4.83 -33.28
N ARG A 933 3.10 -4.03 -33.91
CA ARG A 933 3.38 -2.62 -34.22
C ARG A 933 3.26 -1.75 -32.98
N VAL A 934 4.10 -0.72 -32.91
CA VAL A 934 4.02 0.33 -31.89
C VAL A 934 2.92 1.31 -32.29
N THR A 935 1.92 1.47 -31.42
CA THR A 935 0.82 2.42 -31.58
C THR A 935 0.92 3.53 -30.53
N ASN A 936 0.17 4.62 -30.70
CA ASN A 936 0.10 5.72 -29.72
C ASN A 936 -0.23 5.25 -28.29
N GLU A 937 -1.03 4.19 -28.15
CA GLU A 937 -1.35 3.61 -26.84
C GLU A 937 -0.18 2.84 -26.22
N LYS A 938 0.72 2.28 -27.04
CA LYS A 938 1.81 1.40 -26.61
C LYS A 938 3.20 2.04 -26.69
N VAL A 939 3.32 3.28 -27.17
CA VAL A 939 4.60 3.99 -27.31
C VAL A 939 5.36 4.09 -25.99
N ILE A 940 4.66 4.37 -24.88
CA ILE A 940 5.27 4.50 -23.55
C ILE A 940 5.89 3.15 -23.14
N THR A 941 5.18 2.05 -23.39
CA THR A 941 5.69 0.69 -23.13
C THR A 941 6.92 0.38 -23.98
N TYR A 942 6.91 0.75 -25.26
CA TYR A 942 8.05 0.58 -26.17
C TYR A 942 9.29 1.33 -25.66
N ILE A 943 9.14 2.60 -25.27
CA ILE A 943 10.22 3.42 -24.70
C ILE A 943 10.81 2.78 -23.44
N HIS A 944 9.98 2.33 -22.51
CA HIS A 944 10.45 1.68 -21.29
C HIS A 944 11.16 0.36 -21.55
N LEU A 945 10.70 -0.44 -22.52
CA LEU A 945 11.34 -1.71 -22.87
C LEU A 945 12.71 -1.51 -23.50
N ILE A 946 12.88 -0.51 -24.38
CA ILE A 946 14.19 -0.15 -24.95
C ILE A 946 15.14 0.30 -23.84
N ALA A 947 14.70 1.23 -23.00
CA ALA A 947 15.52 1.73 -21.89
C ALA A 947 15.93 0.58 -20.94
N ASN A 948 14.98 -0.31 -20.61
CA ASN A 948 15.25 -1.47 -19.78
C ASN A 948 16.24 -2.45 -20.44
N HIS A 949 16.10 -2.70 -21.74
CA HIS A 949 17.01 -3.59 -22.47
C HIS A 949 18.45 -3.05 -22.43
N ARG A 950 18.63 -1.77 -22.82
CA ARG A 950 19.94 -1.11 -22.85
C ARG A 950 20.58 -0.93 -21.46
N LEU A 951 19.82 -0.55 -20.44
CA LEU A 951 20.40 -0.23 -19.12
C LEU A 951 20.49 -1.42 -18.17
N ASN A 952 19.63 -2.44 -18.35
CA ASN A 952 19.49 -3.54 -17.39
C ASN A 952 19.75 -4.91 -18.01
N PHE A 953 19.20 -5.21 -19.18
CA PHE A 953 19.24 -6.56 -19.75
C PHE A 953 20.59 -6.92 -20.38
N GLN A 954 21.11 -6.07 -21.27
CA GLN A 954 22.30 -6.39 -22.08
C GLN A 954 23.58 -6.61 -21.25
N ILE A 955 23.72 -5.92 -20.11
CA ILE A 955 24.88 -6.05 -19.21
C ILE A 955 24.61 -6.94 -17.99
N ARG A 956 23.45 -7.62 -17.93
CA ARG A 956 22.97 -8.27 -16.70
C ARG A 956 23.92 -9.34 -16.18
N GLN A 957 24.42 -10.19 -17.06
CA GLN A 957 25.29 -11.31 -16.69
C GLN A 957 26.64 -10.81 -16.18
N GLN A 958 27.27 -9.91 -16.94
CA GLN A 958 28.54 -9.26 -16.61
C GLN A 958 28.45 -8.53 -15.25
N SER A 959 27.41 -7.70 -15.09
CA SER A 959 27.18 -6.95 -13.85
C SER A 959 26.91 -7.88 -12.66
N SER A 960 26.18 -8.98 -12.86
CA SER A 960 25.92 -9.94 -11.80
C SER A 960 27.18 -10.67 -11.35
N HIS A 961 28.07 -11.05 -12.27
CA HIS A 961 29.34 -11.70 -11.92
C HIS A 961 30.29 -10.72 -11.22
N PHE A 962 30.38 -9.49 -11.72
CA PHE A 962 31.13 -8.42 -11.06
C PHE A 962 30.62 -8.17 -9.64
N LEU A 963 29.31 -8.08 -9.44
CA LEU A 963 28.71 -7.91 -8.12
C LEU A 963 29.03 -9.07 -7.18
N ARG A 964 29.00 -10.32 -7.67
CA ARG A 964 29.35 -11.50 -6.85
C ARG A 964 30.77 -11.42 -6.31
N GLY A 965 31.74 -11.11 -7.17
CA GLY A 965 33.14 -10.93 -6.72
C GLY A 965 33.29 -9.75 -5.77
N PHE A 966 32.56 -8.66 -6.03
CA PHE A 966 32.57 -7.49 -5.16
C PHE A 966 32.01 -7.77 -3.75
N GLN A 967 30.95 -8.57 -3.66
CA GLN A 967 30.28 -8.93 -2.41
C GLN A 967 31.06 -9.89 -1.51
N GLN A 968 32.15 -10.49 -2.00
CA GLN A 968 33.01 -11.39 -1.20
C GLN A 968 33.67 -10.66 -0.01
N LEU A 969 34.05 -9.39 -0.22
CA LEU A 969 34.73 -8.57 0.80
C LEU A 969 33.86 -7.42 1.31
N ILE A 970 32.97 -6.88 0.48
CA ILE A 970 32.17 -5.71 0.80
C ILE A 970 30.69 -6.11 0.93
N GLN A 971 30.13 -5.97 2.13
CA GLN A 971 28.73 -6.31 2.38
C GLN A 971 27.78 -5.34 1.66
N LYS A 972 26.63 -5.85 1.22
CA LYS A 972 25.60 -5.06 0.54
C LYS A 972 25.13 -3.87 1.39
N ASP A 973 24.82 -4.12 2.67
CA ASP A 973 24.32 -3.10 3.60
C ASP A 973 25.26 -1.91 3.74
N TRP A 974 26.57 -2.12 3.59
CA TRP A 974 27.56 -1.04 3.68
C TRP A 974 27.51 -0.10 2.48
N ILE A 975 27.10 -0.62 1.32
CA ILE A 975 27.06 0.10 0.05
C ILE A 975 25.71 0.75 -0.18
N ASP A 976 24.64 0.14 0.34
CA ASP A 976 23.30 0.73 0.32
C ASP A 976 23.22 2.06 1.09
N MET A 977 24.18 2.32 1.99
CA MET A 977 24.34 3.62 2.65
C MET A 977 24.65 4.78 1.69
N PHE A 978 25.21 4.54 0.50
CA PHE A 978 25.71 5.58 -0.41
C PHE A 978 24.92 5.62 -1.72
N ASN A 979 24.68 6.81 -2.29
CA ASN A 979 24.16 6.90 -3.67
C ASN A 979 25.26 6.56 -4.70
N GLU A 980 24.90 6.48 -5.99
CA GLU A 980 25.80 6.08 -7.06
C GLU A 980 26.98 7.05 -7.22
N HIS A 981 26.74 8.35 -7.10
CA HIS A 981 27.80 9.38 -7.16
C HIS A 981 28.72 9.32 -5.93
N GLU A 982 28.16 9.11 -4.75
CA GLU A 982 28.90 8.92 -3.50
C GLU A 982 29.73 7.63 -3.52
N LEU A 983 29.21 6.56 -4.12
CA LEU A 983 29.94 5.32 -4.32
C LEU A 983 31.13 5.53 -5.27
N GLN A 984 30.95 6.31 -6.35
CA GLN A 984 32.06 6.74 -7.20
C GLN A 984 33.12 7.52 -6.40
N LEU A 985 32.70 8.41 -5.49
CA LEU A 985 33.62 9.11 -4.59
C LEU A 985 34.31 8.16 -3.60
N LEU A 986 33.65 7.11 -3.12
CA LEU A 986 34.28 6.09 -2.28
C LEU A 986 35.37 5.30 -3.03
N ILE A 987 35.10 4.95 -4.28
CA ILE A 987 36.02 4.16 -5.12
C ILE A 987 37.20 5.00 -5.56
N ALA A 988 36.92 6.15 -6.18
CA ALA A 988 37.92 6.94 -6.86
C ALA A 988 38.40 8.12 -6.01
N GLY A 989 37.76 8.49 -4.91
CA GLY A 989 38.09 9.72 -4.18
C GLY A 989 37.57 10.98 -4.88
N SER A 990 37.89 12.15 -4.30
CA SER A 990 37.47 13.44 -4.86
C SER A 990 38.08 13.70 -6.23
N MET A 991 37.25 14.12 -7.19
CA MET A 991 37.68 14.65 -8.49
C MET A 991 38.24 16.08 -8.39
N GLU A 992 37.86 16.80 -7.34
CA GLU A 992 38.45 18.09 -7.01
C GLU A 992 39.83 17.84 -6.39
N GLY A 993 40.87 18.54 -6.89
CA GLY A 993 42.24 18.43 -6.36
C GLY A 993 42.29 18.62 -4.85
N PHE A 994 43.35 18.14 -4.20
CA PHE A 994 43.41 18.13 -2.74
C PHE A 994 43.66 19.53 -2.15
N ASP A 995 43.15 19.79 -0.95
CA ASP A 995 43.41 21.05 -0.25
C ASP A 995 44.84 21.07 0.31
N VAL A 996 45.70 21.85 -0.33
CA VAL A 996 47.10 22.07 0.08
C VAL A 996 47.19 22.65 1.50
N LYS A 997 46.20 23.45 1.92
CA LYS A 997 46.16 24.03 3.28
C LYS A 997 45.84 22.95 4.32
N ASP A 998 44.90 22.05 4.01
CA ASP A 998 44.58 20.92 4.88
C ASP A 998 45.76 19.95 5.01
N LEU A 999 46.44 19.65 3.89
CA LEU A 999 47.67 18.84 3.91
C LEU A 999 48.74 19.50 4.79
N ARG A 1000 48.98 20.81 4.64
CA ARG A 1000 49.95 21.56 5.47
C ARG A 1000 49.60 21.51 6.96
N ALA A 1001 48.32 21.65 7.31
CA ALA A 1001 47.86 21.63 8.70
C ALA A 1001 48.11 20.28 9.40
N HIS A 1002 48.12 19.19 8.63
CA HIS A 1002 48.28 17.82 9.14
C HIS A 1002 49.62 17.16 8.72
N THR A 1003 50.64 17.97 8.42
CA THR A 1003 51.99 17.50 8.08
C THR A 1003 52.91 17.45 9.31
N ASN A 1004 53.59 16.33 9.52
CA ASN A 1004 54.66 16.18 10.51
C ASN A 1004 56.02 16.56 9.92
N TYR A 1005 56.88 17.22 10.69
CA TYR A 1005 58.22 17.59 10.26
C TYR A 1005 59.29 16.85 11.07
N ALA A 1006 60.32 16.34 10.40
CA ALA A 1006 61.40 15.55 11.00
C ALA A 1006 62.78 15.93 10.45
N GLY A 1007 63.84 15.46 11.11
CA GLY A 1007 65.23 15.66 10.66
C GLY A 1007 65.73 17.12 10.73
N GLY A 1008 65.13 17.96 11.57
CA GLY A 1008 65.49 19.37 11.73
C GLY A 1008 64.63 20.35 10.92
N TYR A 1009 63.67 19.86 10.14
CA TYR A 1009 62.59 20.70 9.64
C TYR A 1009 61.47 20.89 10.68
N HIS A 1010 60.82 22.04 10.59
CA HIS A 1010 59.70 22.49 11.41
C HIS A 1010 58.86 23.46 10.57
N SER A 1011 57.65 23.80 11.02
CA SER A 1011 56.66 24.57 10.23
C SER A 1011 57.16 25.91 9.70
N ASP A 1012 58.08 26.55 10.44
CA ASP A 1012 58.57 27.91 10.19
C ASP A 1012 59.93 27.93 9.46
N HIS A 1013 60.42 26.77 9.04
CA HIS A 1013 61.69 26.68 8.34
C HIS A 1013 61.57 27.21 6.90
N TYR A 1014 62.50 28.07 6.45
CA TYR A 1014 62.42 28.73 5.14
C TYR A 1014 62.20 27.77 3.94
N VAL A 1015 62.86 26.60 3.94
CA VAL A 1015 62.67 25.55 2.91
C VAL A 1015 61.24 24.99 2.90
N ILE A 1016 60.59 24.87 4.07
CA ILE A 1016 59.22 24.39 4.20
C ILE A 1016 58.23 25.44 3.67
N ASP A 1017 58.43 26.72 3.98
CA ASP A 1017 57.63 27.80 3.40
C ASP A 1017 57.79 27.88 1.88
N MET A 1018 59.02 27.75 1.37
CA MET A 1018 59.29 27.63 -0.07
C MET A 1018 58.56 26.44 -0.68
N PHE A 1019 58.64 25.27 -0.04
CA PHE A 1019 57.98 24.05 -0.51
C PHE A 1019 56.47 24.24 -0.65
N TRP A 1020 55.78 24.76 0.38
CA TRP A 1020 54.33 24.99 0.31
C TRP A 1020 53.96 26.06 -0.73
N ALA A 1021 54.79 27.10 -0.89
CA ALA A 1021 54.60 28.12 -1.92
C ALA A 1021 54.80 27.58 -3.34
N VAL A 1022 55.68 26.60 -3.53
CA VAL A 1022 55.87 25.89 -4.82
C VAL A 1022 54.69 24.96 -5.09
N LEU A 1023 54.30 24.13 -4.10
CA LEU A 1023 53.19 23.19 -4.26
C LEU A 1023 51.84 23.89 -4.51
N SER A 1024 51.60 25.04 -3.88
CA SER A 1024 50.40 25.87 -4.11
C SER A 1024 50.36 26.49 -5.52
N ASN A 1025 51.52 26.66 -6.15
CA ASN A 1025 51.65 27.22 -7.50
C ASN A 1025 51.61 26.15 -8.61
N PHE A 1026 51.69 24.86 -8.26
CA PHE A 1026 51.61 23.78 -9.23
C PHE A 1026 50.23 23.73 -9.92
N SER A 1027 50.22 23.28 -11.17
CA SER A 1027 48.98 22.90 -11.85
C SER A 1027 48.32 21.73 -11.10
N ARG A 1028 47.01 21.56 -11.27
CA ARG A 1028 46.27 20.45 -10.64
C ARG A 1028 46.87 19.08 -10.98
N GLU A 1029 47.31 18.90 -12.23
CA GLU A 1029 47.99 17.69 -12.68
C GLU A 1029 49.29 17.43 -11.90
N ASN A 1030 50.13 18.46 -11.74
CA ASN A 1030 51.38 18.34 -10.99
C ASN A 1030 51.14 18.14 -9.48
N GLN A 1031 50.07 18.70 -8.92
CA GLN A 1031 49.65 18.42 -7.55
C GLN A 1031 49.26 16.94 -7.38
N MET A 1032 48.47 16.37 -8.30
CA MET A 1032 48.12 14.95 -8.27
C MET A 1032 49.36 14.04 -8.41
N LYS A 1033 50.27 14.38 -9.32
CA LYS A 1033 51.57 13.68 -9.48
C LYS A 1033 52.42 13.77 -8.22
N PHE A 1034 52.46 14.93 -7.58
CA PHE A 1034 53.12 15.10 -6.28
C PHE A 1034 52.50 14.20 -5.20
N LEU A 1035 51.17 14.21 -5.08
CA LEU A 1035 50.50 13.41 -4.07
C LEU A 1035 50.74 11.91 -4.31
N LYS A 1036 50.74 11.48 -5.57
CA LYS A 1036 51.13 10.12 -5.96
C LYS A 1036 52.57 9.82 -5.57
N PHE A 1037 53.49 10.74 -5.85
CA PHE A 1037 54.89 10.60 -5.49
C PHE A 1037 55.10 10.39 -3.98
N VAL A 1038 54.35 11.08 -3.12
CA VAL A 1038 54.54 10.98 -1.66
C VAL A 1038 53.68 9.93 -0.96
N THR A 1039 52.48 9.62 -1.47
CA THR A 1039 51.51 8.72 -0.79
C THR A 1039 51.22 7.41 -1.55
N GLY A 1040 51.66 7.32 -2.80
CA GLY A 1040 51.27 6.26 -3.73
C GLY A 1040 49.86 6.43 -4.31
N CYS A 1041 49.12 7.48 -3.96
CA CYS A 1041 47.78 7.75 -4.48
C CYS A 1041 47.74 9.14 -5.14
N SER A 1042 47.12 9.26 -6.31
CA SER A 1042 46.94 10.54 -7.00
C SER A 1042 45.91 11.47 -6.34
N ARG A 1043 45.12 10.95 -5.40
CA ARG A 1043 43.98 11.62 -4.79
C ARG A 1043 44.03 11.58 -3.26
N GLY A 1044 43.53 12.64 -2.63
CA GLY A 1044 43.52 12.79 -1.18
C GLY A 1044 42.42 11.97 -0.49
N PRO A 1045 42.56 11.70 0.82
CA PRO A 1045 41.54 11.01 1.60
C PRO A 1045 40.25 11.84 1.69
N LEU A 1046 39.08 11.18 1.57
CA LEU A 1046 37.76 11.81 1.56
C LEU A 1046 37.42 12.61 2.84
N LEU A 1047 37.98 12.23 3.98
CA LEU A 1047 37.76 12.87 5.27
C LEU A 1047 38.80 13.96 5.60
N GLY A 1048 39.68 14.29 4.64
CA GLY A 1048 40.82 15.20 4.83
C GLY A 1048 42.08 14.50 5.34
N PHE A 1049 43.21 15.19 5.25
CA PHE A 1049 44.55 14.63 5.50
C PHE A 1049 44.82 14.28 6.96
N LYS A 1050 43.97 14.73 7.89
CA LYS A 1050 43.98 14.30 9.30
C LYS A 1050 43.84 12.78 9.45
N TYR A 1051 43.12 12.14 8.54
CA TYR A 1051 42.84 10.70 8.57
C TYR A 1051 43.78 9.89 7.66
N LEU A 1052 44.84 10.51 7.12
CA LEU A 1052 45.88 9.79 6.39
C LEU A 1052 46.72 8.98 7.39
N GLU A 1053 46.83 7.67 7.16
CA GLU A 1053 47.59 6.77 8.02
C GLU A 1053 48.71 6.08 7.24
N PRO A 1054 50.00 6.28 7.61
CA PRO A 1054 50.50 7.27 8.59
C PRO A 1054 50.36 8.73 8.08
N LEU A 1055 50.41 9.71 8.98
CA LEU A 1055 50.35 11.13 8.60
C LEU A 1055 51.51 11.51 7.68
N PHE A 1056 51.26 12.46 6.76
CA PHE A 1056 52.28 12.95 5.84
C PHE A 1056 53.45 13.55 6.61
N CYS A 1057 54.69 13.14 6.30
CA CYS A 1057 55.88 13.60 6.98
C CYS A 1057 56.92 14.16 6.01
N ILE A 1058 57.48 15.34 6.32
CA ILE A 1058 58.62 15.90 5.59
C ILE A 1058 59.86 15.79 6.47
N GLN A 1059 60.83 15.01 6.02
CA GLN A 1059 62.12 14.83 6.68
C GLN A 1059 63.23 15.49 5.88
N ARG A 1060 64.18 16.13 6.56
CA ARG A 1060 65.41 16.59 5.93
C ARG A 1060 66.26 15.40 5.47
N ALA A 1061 66.65 15.37 4.19
CA ALA A 1061 67.57 14.37 3.68
C ALA A 1061 68.95 14.47 4.39
N ALA A 1062 69.50 13.34 4.86
CA ALA A 1062 70.70 13.32 5.69
C ALA A 1062 71.98 13.66 4.88
N GLY A 1063 72.75 14.62 5.40
CA GLY A 1063 74.04 15.04 4.87
C GLY A 1063 74.43 16.39 5.49
N ASN A 1064 75.69 16.52 5.92
CA ASN A 1064 76.28 17.84 6.20
C ASN A 1064 76.08 18.69 4.94
N ALA A 1065 75.90 20.01 5.06
CA ALA A 1065 75.65 20.95 3.96
C ALA A 1065 76.85 21.07 2.99
N SER A 1066 77.26 19.95 2.40
CA SER A 1066 78.18 19.80 1.28
C SER A 1066 77.42 20.06 -0.01
N GLU A 1067 78.11 20.55 -1.04
CA GLU A 1067 77.49 20.90 -2.33
C GLU A 1067 76.81 19.69 -3.00
N GLU A 1068 77.29 18.47 -2.74
CA GLU A 1068 76.70 17.21 -3.22
C GLU A 1068 75.29 16.92 -2.64
N ALA A 1069 74.98 17.41 -1.45
CA ALA A 1069 73.67 17.22 -0.82
C ALA A 1069 72.59 18.16 -1.38
N LEU A 1070 72.98 19.25 -2.04
CA LEU A 1070 72.09 20.26 -2.62
C LEU A 1070 71.63 19.92 -4.04
N ASP A 1071 72.33 19.03 -4.74
CA ASP A 1071 72.00 18.63 -6.11
C ASP A 1071 71.15 17.34 -6.20
N ARG A 1072 70.99 16.63 -5.06
CA ARG A 1072 70.15 15.43 -4.96
C ARG A 1072 68.69 15.77 -5.22
N LEU A 1073 67.98 14.83 -5.85
CA LEU A 1073 66.53 14.91 -6.03
C LEU A 1073 65.81 14.65 -4.70
N PRO A 1074 64.60 15.19 -4.50
CA PRO A 1074 63.76 14.75 -3.40
C PRO A 1074 63.38 13.28 -3.63
N THR A 1075 63.38 12.49 -2.56
CA THR A 1075 63.01 11.07 -2.59
C THR A 1075 61.84 10.83 -1.65
N SER A 1076 60.95 9.90 -1.97
CA SER A 1076 59.80 9.56 -1.13
C SER A 1076 59.88 8.11 -0.63
N ALA A 1077 59.19 7.85 0.48
CA ALA A 1077 58.86 6.51 0.93
C ALA A 1077 57.34 6.44 1.13
N THR A 1078 56.64 5.96 0.09
CA THR A 1078 55.17 5.95 0.01
C THR A 1078 54.52 5.11 1.10
N CYS A 1079 55.18 4.05 1.59
CA CYS A 1079 54.70 3.25 2.75
C CYS A 1079 54.52 4.10 4.02
N MET A 1080 55.36 5.13 4.20
CA MET A 1080 55.39 5.97 5.40
C MET A 1080 54.84 7.37 5.14
N ASN A 1081 54.26 7.62 3.95
CA ASN A 1081 53.88 8.95 3.48
C ASN A 1081 54.99 9.99 3.75
N LEU A 1082 56.24 9.62 3.48
CA LEU A 1082 57.43 10.38 3.89
C LEU A 1082 58.11 11.01 2.67
N LEU A 1083 58.28 12.33 2.70
CA LEU A 1083 59.09 13.08 1.74
C LEU A 1083 60.45 13.43 2.36
N LYS A 1084 61.53 12.89 1.81
CA LYS A 1084 62.89 13.32 2.14
C LYS A 1084 63.27 14.49 1.25
N LEU A 1085 63.25 15.69 1.82
CA LEU A 1085 63.51 16.94 1.12
C LEU A 1085 64.93 17.45 1.42
N PRO A 1086 65.77 17.68 0.40
CA PRO A 1086 67.06 18.35 0.57
C PRO A 1086 66.91 19.84 0.94
N PRO A 1087 67.89 20.43 1.65
CA PRO A 1087 67.84 21.84 2.06
C PRO A 1087 68.21 22.81 0.92
N TYR A 1088 67.38 22.89 -0.11
CA TYR A 1088 67.59 23.77 -1.27
C TYR A 1088 67.73 25.24 -0.89
N ARG A 1089 68.52 25.99 -1.68
CA ARG A 1089 68.84 27.41 -1.39
C ARG A 1089 67.85 28.39 -2.00
N SER A 1090 67.17 28.04 -3.10
CA SER A 1090 66.23 28.91 -3.80
C SER A 1090 64.93 28.20 -4.15
N LYS A 1091 63.86 28.98 -4.35
CA LYS A 1091 62.53 28.49 -4.72
C LYS A 1091 62.55 27.81 -6.08
N GLU A 1092 63.26 28.38 -7.04
CA GLU A 1092 63.39 27.89 -8.41
C GLU A 1092 64.10 26.54 -8.45
N GLN A 1093 65.15 26.37 -7.63
CA GLN A 1093 65.87 25.10 -7.52
C GLN A 1093 64.94 24.00 -6.95
N LEU A 1094 64.16 24.32 -5.91
CA LEU A 1094 63.21 23.39 -5.32
C LEU A 1094 62.13 22.99 -6.34
N GLU A 1095 61.56 23.97 -7.05
CA GLU A 1095 60.54 23.75 -8.06
C GLU A 1095 61.03 22.86 -9.21
N GLN A 1096 62.20 23.14 -9.78
CA GLN A 1096 62.77 22.33 -10.87
C GLN A 1096 63.07 20.89 -10.42
N LYS A 1097 63.71 20.71 -9.26
CA LYS A 1097 64.07 19.38 -8.75
C LYS A 1097 62.85 18.58 -8.33
N LEU A 1098 61.82 19.23 -7.76
CA LEU A 1098 60.57 18.58 -7.39
C LEU A 1098 59.75 18.20 -8.64
N LEU A 1099 59.63 19.10 -9.62
CA LEU A 1099 58.97 18.79 -10.90
C LEU A 1099 59.65 17.65 -11.65
N TYR A 1100 60.99 17.61 -11.63
CA TYR A 1100 61.73 16.50 -12.22
C TYR A 1100 61.41 15.18 -11.50
N ALA A 1101 61.47 15.17 -10.16
CA ALA A 1101 61.23 13.96 -9.39
C ALA A 1101 59.81 13.39 -9.56
N ILE A 1102 58.78 14.25 -9.61
CA ILE A 1102 57.38 13.79 -9.76
C ILE A 1102 57.02 13.36 -11.20
N ASN A 1103 57.81 13.75 -12.21
CA ASN A 1103 57.59 13.39 -13.62
C ASN A 1103 58.56 12.31 -14.14
N ALA A 1104 59.52 11.87 -13.32
CA ALA A 1104 60.54 10.92 -13.76
C ALA A 1104 60.02 9.49 -13.96
N ASP A 1105 58.79 9.16 -13.52
CA ASP A 1105 58.13 7.84 -13.59
C ASP A 1105 59.02 6.64 -13.17
N ALA A 1106 60.08 6.91 -12.44
CA ALA A 1106 61.00 5.89 -11.99
C ALA A 1106 60.37 5.15 -10.81
N GLY A 1107 60.21 3.83 -10.96
CA GLY A 1107 59.72 2.95 -9.91
C GLY A 1107 60.65 2.89 -8.68
N PHE A 1108 60.44 1.90 -7.82
CA PHE A 1108 61.19 1.72 -6.57
C PHE A 1108 62.73 1.60 -6.73
N ASP A 1109 63.24 1.46 -7.96
CA ASP A 1109 64.66 1.31 -8.29
C ASP A 1109 65.56 2.52 -8.01
N LEU A 1110 65.01 3.71 -7.72
CA LEU A 1110 65.80 4.91 -7.38
C LEU A 1110 65.92 5.20 -5.88
N SER A 1111 65.47 4.29 -5.01
CA SER A 1111 65.45 4.50 -3.54
C SER A 1111 66.67 3.99 -2.78
#